data_AF-A0A9W9M050-F1
#
_entry.id   AF-A0A9W9M050-F1
#
_cell.length_a   1.000
_cell.length_b   1.000
_cell.length_c   1.000
_cell.angle_alpha   90.00
_cell.angle_beta   90.00
_cell.angle_gamma   90.00
#
_symmetry.space_group_name_H-M   'P 1'
#
loop_
_entity.id
_entity.type
_entity.pdbx_description
1 polymer ?
#
loop_
_entity_poly.entity_id
_entity_poly.type
_entity_poly.pdbx_seq_one_letter_code
_entity_poly.pdbx_strand_id
1 'polypeptide(L)'
;MGSWDYYCALCGSTFRGAHFVSRKPRTARFLWRKQRDAEFDAMVGDDPSNGRIDFRKFNEETAAGEENFDNESLSSQDEEHTYDCDIISQEEALWSLNLQCLGLNPDSPLLSKAFLSDIGSPDDYGAVCAGPGSDPSAPDDLEYSAYDQNEDYPLFPFHPKCFDLFQQVVAFKRGFQVGARPLPNGDWELNVPCRDLDKDALWEVFYPLNDISQLEISYGDPSPPQDQYWLVDSGEELFIADPGRRNPLAANVISDAWREIDCPASDPDIKSMKDPIAKLPFELILLITSKLPSDALLNLLQASPHLRRGLDSSFSFWRPRFEKDMPWFYEMHSFLHEIFGPANHDAMEASGKSLSRFFAWAHHATTPRLKLRGPFMGIANRRRIWEVCQQLVDPYLEQAKAEYSSSQVGEESQFRSDTICLDMPVVTSPPLNHFHTERVFWVRNWSEYNARNGDFTFNTFWKGEDLVGLGVVMNSDQDPRQKVFGLDNHDEDVIPAVTVKSMRIGQGDWITGFILYWPDTSDGWRKPGNKNGVMAITVLCSSGHKETFGDMYNNDVKRPLLSKDGMTIVGLMGHYGMDHFGHEGKRFDRLGLLQVPAPDVNYGSRPQMVTSAENTTMPTWAESMAWMHDCTDIFTDSSRLSSSDAPSTPFTRAQSYSGVPIWDVPNLHIQQPSTYAVSNNYPDDLVAYHPLIWAKNVEEARALRRLTGYVREGDMASGFEDGRTWERPLHHLCGARADFAPESTIQRRCIGMVEHESDQWQLEHCVDIDIDGAGGEMITSVAVVMERCSPKALRLITNRGREVYWGEADKPEGSWQVLMAPEGEMLIGIVLAFSRPSAWDEETKSFLRSKMSSFAVLSLPMA
;
A
#
# COMPACT_ATOMS: atom_id res chain seq x y z
N MET A 1 10.99 -49.60 -16.57
CA MET A 1 9.75 -48.80 -16.63
C MET A 1 10.01 -47.67 -17.62
N GLY A 2 9.04 -47.29 -18.46
CA GLY A 2 9.25 -46.20 -19.43
C GLY A 2 9.54 -44.88 -18.71
N SER A 3 10.30 -43.98 -19.35
CA SER A 3 10.46 -42.60 -18.87
C SER A 3 9.12 -41.86 -18.94
N TRP A 4 8.89 -40.88 -18.06
CA TRP A 4 7.69 -40.03 -18.03
C TRP A 4 8.14 -38.57 -17.80
N ASP A 5 7.50 -37.62 -18.48
CA ASP A 5 7.68 -36.21 -18.19
C ASP A 5 6.80 -35.78 -17.00
N TYR A 6 7.25 -34.77 -16.26
CA TYR A 6 6.47 -34.12 -15.22
C TYR A 6 6.38 -32.62 -15.50
N TYR A 7 5.30 -32.02 -15.01
CA TYR A 7 4.89 -30.68 -15.39
C TYR A 7 4.86 -29.74 -14.19
N CYS A 8 4.90 -28.44 -14.46
CA CYS A 8 4.83 -27.41 -13.43
C CYS A 8 3.46 -27.41 -12.73
N ALA A 9 3.45 -27.52 -11.40
CA ALA A 9 2.25 -27.56 -10.56
C ALA A 9 1.30 -26.35 -10.75
N LEU A 10 1.83 -25.21 -11.21
CA LEU A 10 1.10 -23.95 -11.32
C LEU A 10 0.68 -23.58 -12.75
N CYS A 11 1.35 -24.10 -13.78
CA CYS A 11 1.05 -23.74 -15.18
C CYS A 11 0.86 -24.92 -16.11
N GLY A 12 1.17 -26.15 -15.68
CA GLY A 12 1.05 -27.38 -16.46
C GLY A 12 2.01 -27.45 -17.65
N SER A 13 2.99 -26.55 -17.73
CA SER A 13 3.97 -26.52 -18.82
C SER A 13 5.21 -27.36 -18.49
N THR A 14 5.93 -27.75 -19.53
CA THR A 14 7.17 -28.52 -19.46
C THR A 14 8.35 -27.73 -18.88
N PHE A 15 9.30 -28.45 -18.26
CA PHE A 15 10.60 -27.91 -17.84
C PHE A 15 11.68 -27.94 -18.95
N ARG A 16 11.29 -28.29 -20.19
CA ARG A 16 12.18 -28.40 -21.35
C ARG A 16 11.76 -27.50 -22.52
N GLY A 17 10.88 -26.51 -22.28
CA GLY A 17 10.23 -25.71 -23.32
C GLY A 17 11.19 -25.05 -24.32
N ALA A 18 12.29 -24.46 -23.83
CA ALA A 18 13.30 -23.84 -24.70
C ALA A 18 14.09 -24.82 -25.58
N HIS A 19 14.12 -26.11 -25.24
CA HIS A 19 14.76 -27.14 -26.07
C HIS A 19 13.88 -27.53 -27.26
N PHE A 20 12.57 -27.32 -27.16
CA PHE A 20 11.63 -27.59 -28.24
C PHE A 20 11.54 -26.44 -29.24
N VAL A 21 12.14 -25.26 -29.01
CA VAL A 21 12.15 -24.18 -30.01
C VAL A 21 13.16 -24.50 -31.11
N SER A 22 12.69 -24.53 -32.37
CA SER A 22 13.56 -24.79 -33.53
C SER A 22 14.67 -23.74 -33.64
N ARG A 23 15.84 -24.13 -34.15
CA ARG A 23 16.93 -23.18 -34.47
C ARG A 23 16.83 -22.57 -35.86
N LYS A 24 15.94 -23.10 -36.70
CA LYS A 24 15.75 -22.71 -38.09
C LYS A 24 14.26 -22.48 -38.38
N PRO A 25 13.91 -21.54 -39.25
CA PRO A 25 12.53 -21.32 -39.66
C PRO A 25 11.97 -22.55 -40.39
N ARG A 26 10.64 -22.67 -40.40
CA ARG A 26 9.92 -23.77 -41.05
C ARG A 26 10.12 -23.78 -42.56
N THR A 27 10.19 -24.97 -43.16
CA THR A 27 10.24 -25.08 -44.62
C THR A 27 8.93 -24.60 -45.25
N ALA A 28 9.01 -24.07 -46.48
CA ALA A 28 7.84 -23.71 -47.27
C ALA A 28 6.89 -24.90 -47.47
N ARG A 29 7.45 -26.12 -47.54
CA ARG A 29 6.70 -27.38 -47.61
C ARG A 29 5.83 -27.60 -46.36
N PHE A 30 6.41 -27.46 -45.18
CA PHE A 30 5.68 -27.61 -43.91
C PHE A 30 4.56 -26.58 -43.77
N LEU A 31 4.86 -25.31 -44.06
CA LEU A 31 3.87 -24.23 -44.01
C LEU A 31 2.72 -24.47 -44.99
N TRP A 32 3.03 -24.94 -46.21
CA TRP A 32 2.03 -25.30 -47.20
C TRP A 32 1.15 -26.47 -46.74
N ARG A 33 1.74 -27.53 -46.17
CA ARG A 33 0.99 -28.66 -45.60
C ARG A 33 0.05 -28.21 -44.48
N LYS A 34 0.54 -27.42 -43.52
CA LYS A 34 -0.28 -26.90 -42.42
C LYS A 34 -1.39 -25.96 -42.90
N GLN A 35 -1.16 -25.18 -43.95
CA GLN A 35 -2.20 -24.38 -44.58
C GLN A 35 -3.29 -25.26 -45.20
N ARG A 36 -2.92 -26.35 -45.87
CA ARG A 36 -3.86 -27.32 -46.43
C ARG A 36 -4.65 -28.04 -45.36
N ASP A 37 -4.03 -28.42 -44.25
CA ASP A 37 -4.72 -29.03 -43.12
C ASP A 37 -5.74 -28.05 -42.51
N ALA A 38 -5.38 -26.78 -42.36
CA ALA A 38 -6.31 -25.75 -41.88
C ALA A 38 -7.48 -25.48 -42.85
N GLU A 39 -7.23 -25.50 -44.17
CA GLU A 39 -8.29 -25.42 -45.19
C GLU A 39 -9.22 -26.63 -45.09
N PHE A 40 -8.67 -27.83 -44.86
CA PHE A 40 -9.44 -29.05 -44.69
C PHE A 40 -10.31 -29.00 -43.42
N ASP A 41 -9.75 -28.62 -42.28
CA ASP A 41 -10.49 -28.50 -41.02
C ASP A 41 -11.61 -27.46 -41.13
N ALA A 42 -11.36 -26.33 -41.81
CA ALA A 42 -12.38 -25.31 -42.08
C ALA A 42 -13.50 -25.82 -43.00
N MET A 43 -13.20 -26.72 -43.94
CA MET A 43 -14.21 -27.36 -44.80
C MET A 43 -15.04 -28.43 -44.07
N VAL A 44 -14.51 -29.03 -43.01
CA VAL A 44 -15.20 -30.07 -42.21
C VAL A 44 -16.00 -29.46 -41.05
N GLY A 45 -15.59 -28.30 -40.52
CA GLY A 45 -16.20 -27.66 -39.35
C GLY A 45 -17.55 -26.97 -39.57
N ASP A 46 -17.93 -26.66 -40.81
CA ASP A 46 -19.20 -25.98 -41.14
C ASP A 46 -20.09 -26.86 -42.03
N ASP A 47 -21.19 -27.36 -41.45
CA ASP A 47 -22.35 -28.02 -42.10
C ASP A 47 -22.29 -29.56 -42.32
N PRO A 48 -22.95 -30.38 -41.47
CA PRO A 48 -23.06 -31.83 -41.66
C PRO A 48 -23.98 -32.25 -42.83
N SER A 49 -24.58 -31.30 -43.55
CA SER A 49 -25.43 -31.56 -44.71
C SER A 49 -24.73 -31.35 -46.06
N ASN A 50 -23.48 -30.87 -46.08
CA ASN A 50 -22.76 -30.62 -47.33
C ASN A 50 -21.95 -31.86 -47.79
N GLY A 51 -22.16 -32.23 -49.05
CA GLY A 51 -21.88 -33.57 -49.57
C GLY A 51 -20.40 -33.99 -49.59
N ARG A 52 -20.18 -35.26 -49.23
CA ARG A 52 -19.10 -36.17 -49.68
C ARG A 52 -17.82 -35.45 -50.15
N ILE A 53 -17.03 -34.94 -49.20
CA ILE A 53 -15.64 -34.56 -49.45
C ILE A 53 -14.91 -35.81 -49.98
N ASP A 54 -14.36 -35.73 -51.19
CA ASP A 54 -13.58 -36.82 -51.77
C ASP A 54 -12.17 -36.80 -51.17
N PHE A 55 -12.04 -37.41 -50.00
CA PHE A 55 -10.79 -37.56 -49.24
C PHE A 55 -9.62 -38.04 -50.09
N ARG A 56 -9.91 -38.91 -51.08
CA ARG A 56 -8.88 -39.47 -51.94
C ARG A 56 -8.31 -38.40 -52.87
N LYS A 57 -9.17 -37.57 -53.46
CA LYS A 57 -8.75 -36.48 -54.34
C LYS A 57 -8.00 -35.38 -53.58
N PHE A 58 -8.44 -35.02 -52.37
CA PHE A 58 -7.73 -34.06 -51.53
C PHE A 58 -6.32 -34.56 -51.17
N ASN A 59 -6.19 -35.84 -50.80
CA ASN A 59 -4.88 -36.45 -50.50
C ASN A 59 -3.98 -36.58 -51.74
N GLU A 60 -4.54 -36.91 -52.91
CA GLU A 60 -3.80 -36.98 -54.17
C GLU A 60 -3.27 -35.59 -54.61
N GLU A 61 -4.08 -34.53 -54.45
CA GLU A 61 -3.66 -33.15 -54.71
C GLU A 61 -2.61 -32.65 -53.71
N THR A 62 -2.77 -33.00 -52.43
CA THR A 62 -1.80 -32.64 -51.38
C THR A 62 -0.45 -33.35 -51.64
N ALA A 63 -0.47 -34.64 -51.99
CA ALA A 63 0.74 -35.40 -52.31
C ALA A 63 1.49 -34.85 -53.55
N ALA A 64 0.76 -34.45 -54.60
CA ALA A 64 1.37 -33.88 -55.81
C ALA A 64 2.01 -32.50 -55.59
N GLY A 65 1.49 -31.71 -54.65
CA GLY A 65 2.07 -30.41 -54.28
C GLY A 65 3.36 -30.54 -53.47
N GLU A 66 3.49 -31.58 -52.64
CA GLU A 66 4.68 -31.82 -51.82
C GLU A 66 5.93 -32.20 -52.62
N GLU A 67 5.78 -32.80 -53.79
CA GLU A 67 6.90 -33.20 -54.67
C GLU A 67 7.63 -32.01 -55.32
N ASN A 68 7.08 -30.79 -55.23
CA ASN A 68 7.62 -29.58 -55.87
C ASN A 68 8.58 -28.75 -54.98
N PHE A 69 8.89 -29.19 -53.76
CA PHE A 69 9.73 -28.44 -52.83
C PHE A 69 11.13 -29.06 -52.69
N ASP A 70 12.18 -28.33 -53.08
CA ASP A 70 13.59 -28.73 -52.94
C ASP A 70 14.07 -28.71 -51.48
N ASN A 71 14.88 -29.71 -51.11
CA ASN A 71 15.10 -30.18 -49.74
C ASN A 71 16.41 -29.68 -49.11
N GLU A 72 16.54 -28.37 -48.87
CA GLU A 72 17.65 -27.79 -48.08
C GLU A 72 17.14 -27.04 -46.83
N SER A 73 16.58 -27.74 -45.85
CA SER A 73 16.50 -27.37 -44.41
C SER A 73 15.81 -28.49 -43.61
N LEU A 74 15.60 -28.28 -42.29
CA LEU A 74 15.17 -29.22 -41.21
C LEU A 74 14.58 -30.58 -41.65
N SER A 75 14.97 -31.67 -40.98
CA SER A 75 14.35 -32.98 -41.25
C SER A 75 12.85 -32.92 -40.94
N SER A 76 12.01 -33.62 -41.70
CA SER A 76 10.56 -33.61 -41.50
C SER A 76 10.14 -34.02 -40.09
N GLN A 77 10.96 -34.82 -39.40
CA GLN A 77 10.77 -35.20 -38.00
C GLN A 77 11.06 -34.04 -37.03
N ASP A 78 12.12 -33.27 -37.27
CA ASP A 78 12.42 -32.08 -36.45
C ASP A 78 11.35 -30.99 -36.64
N GLU A 79 10.72 -30.94 -37.83
CA GLU A 79 9.67 -29.97 -38.12
C GLU A 79 8.36 -30.22 -37.36
N GLU A 80 8.02 -31.49 -37.14
CA GLU A 80 6.79 -31.92 -36.48
C GLU A 80 6.89 -31.91 -34.94
N HIS A 81 8.10 -31.84 -34.36
CA HIS A 81 8.31 -31.95 -32.90
C HIS A 81 8.99 -30.74 -32.26
N THR A 82 8.90 -29.57 -32.89
CA THR A 82 9.46 -28.32 -32.36
C THR A 82 8.46 -27.17 -32.45
N TYR A 83 8.72 -26.07 -31.77
CA TYR A 83 8.02 -24.79 -31.92
C TYR A 83 8.71 -23.92 -32.97
N ASP A 84 7.94 -23.07 -33.63
CA ASP A 84 8.44 -22.18 -34.68
C ASP A 84 9.21 -20.99 -34.09
N CYS A 85 10.47 -20.82 -34.50
CA CYS A 85 11.33 -19.74 -34.04
C CYS A 85 10.89 -18.35 -34.53
N ASP A 86 10.07 -18.29 -35.57
CA ASP A 86 9.48 -17.04 -36.06
C ASP A 86 8.29 -16.58 -35.20
N ILE A 87 7.74 -17.48 -34.37
CA ILE A 87 6.61 -17.21 -33.47
C ILE A 87 7.12 -16.94 -32.05
N ILE A 88 8.01 -17.79 -31.55
CA ILE A 88 8.61 -17.65 -30.22
C ILE A 88 10.12 -17.88 -30.29
N SER A 89 10.88 -16.97 -29.69
CA SER A 89 12.34 -17.10 -29.65
C SER A 89 12.79 -18.06 -28.55
N GLN A 90 13.95 -18.69 -28.73
CA GLN A 90 14.53 -19.54 -27.68
C GLN A 90 14.77 -18.75 -26.38
N GLU A 91 15.16 -17.48 -26.50
CA GLU A 91 15.37 -16.57 -25.36
C GLU A 91 14.07 -16.34 -24.57
N GLU A 92 12.95 -16.15 -25.27
CA GLU A 92 11.63 -16.01 -24.66
C GLU A 92 11.13 -17.30 -24.00
N ALA A 93 11.58 -18.46 -24.44
CA ALA A 93 11.23 -19.74 -23.82
C ALA A 93 12.17 -20.13 -22.65
N LEU A 94 13.29 -19.42 -22.41
CA LEU A 94 14.31 -19.84 -21.42
C LEU A 94 13.78 -19.98 -19.99
N TRP A 95 12.79 -19.16 -19.61
CA TRP A 95 12.18 -19.24 -18.27
C TRP A 95 11.62 -20.64 -17.96
N SER A 96 11.20 -21.38 -18.99
CA SER A 96 10.64 -22.72 -18.85
C SER A 96 11.67 -23.76 -18.40
N LEU A 97 12.97 -23.46 -18.47
CA LEU A 97 14.02 -24.37 -18.00
C LEU A 97 14.27 -24.32 -16.49
N ASN A 98 13.87 -23.22 -15.85
CA ASN A 98 14.12 -23.02 -14.43
C ASN A 98 13.06 -23.77 -13.61
N LEU A 99 13.52 -24.64 -12.73
CA LEU A 99 12.67 -25.43 -11.85
C LEU A 99 12.96 -25.09 -10.40
N GLN A 100 11.92 -25.01 -9.57
CA GLN A 100 12.01 -24.95 -8.11
C GLN A 100 10.96 -25.89 -7.53
N CYS A 101 11.23 -26.47 -6.37
CA CYS A 101 10.33 -27.44 -5.74
C CYS A 101 9.83 -26.97 -4.38
N LEU A 102 8.58 -27.33 -4.07
CA LEU A 102 8.01 -27.32 -2.74
C LEU A 102 8.03 -28.76 -2.21
N GLY A 103 8.64 -28.95 -1.05
CA GLY A 103 8.73 -30.24 -0.37
C GLY A 103 8.42 -30.14 1.12
N LEU A 104 8.23 -31.30 1.75
CA LEU A 104 8.07 -31.41 3.20
C LEU A 104 9.23 -32.18 3.80
N ASN A 105 9.93 -31.57 4.76
CA ASN A 105 10.98 -32.21 5.55
C ASN A 105 10.48 -32.44 6.99
N PRO A 106 9.96 -33.63 7.32
CA PRO A 106 9.45 -33.91 8.66
C PRO A 106 10.54 -33.87 9.74
N ASP A 107 11.80 -34.13 9.36
CA ASP A 107 12.95 -34.20 10.26
C ASP A 107 13.56 -32.82 10.55
N SER A 108 13.08 -31.75 9.90
CA SER A 108 13.52 -30.38 10.18
C SER A 108 13.30 -30.02 11.66
N PRO A 109 14.26 -29.40 12.36
CA PRO A 109 14.08 -28.95 13.73
C PRO A 109 13.20 -27.69 13.84
N LEU A 110 12.83 -27.07 12.72
CA LEU A 110 12.06 -25.83 12.67
C LEU A 110 10.55 -26.06 12.79
N LEU A 111 9.82 -24.97 13.06
CA LEU A 111 8.36 -25.00 13.16
C LEU A 111 7.71 -25.33 11.82
N SER A 112 8.17 -24.67 10.74
CA SER A 112 7.74 -25.00 9.39
C SER A 112 8.54 -26.20 8.87
N LYS A 113 7.82 -27.25 8.47
CA LYS A 113 8.43 -28.48 7.91
C LYS A 113 8.58 -28.39 6.40
N ALA A 114 7.76 -27.61 5.74
CA ALA A 114 7.86 -27.40 4.31
C ALA A 114 9.04 -26.49 3.95
N PHE A 115 9.63 -26.73 2.79
CA PHE A 115 10.78 -25.99 2.29
C PHE A 115 10.64 -25.69 0.80
N LEU A 116 11.30 -24.63 0.37
CA LEU A 116 11.51 -24.32 -1.04
C LEU A 116 12.96 -24.65 -1.41
N SER A 117 13.16 -25.43 -2.48
CA SER A 117 14.51 -25.73 -2.99
C SER A 117 15.17 -24.49 -3.62
N ASP A 118 16.46 -24.56 -3.91
CA ASP A 118 17.07 -23.64 -4.88
C ASP A 118 16.57 -23.91 -6.31
N ILE A 119 16.98 -23.07 -7.25
CA ILE A 119 16.78 -23.30 -8.68
C ILE A 119 17.53 -24.57 -9.09
N GLY A 120 16.78 -25.55 -9.59
CA GLY A 120 17.26 -26.83 -10.08
C GLY A 120 16.98 -27.06 -11.57
N SER A 121 17.27 -28.27 -12.01
CA SER A 121 17.03 -28.75 -13.38
C SER A 121 16.33 -30.10 -13.38
N PRO A 122 15.49 -30.39 -14.40
CA PRO A 122 14.86 -31.69 -14.51
C PRO A 122 15.85 -32.78 -14.94
N ASP A 123 15.76 -33.96 -14.33
CA ASP A 123 16.51 -35.16 -14.73
C ASP A 123 15.53 -36.29 -15.18
N ASP A 124 16.08 -37.38 -15.69
CA ASP A 124 15.30 -38.51 -16.20
C ASP A 124 14.55 -39.25 -15.07
N TYR A 125 13.49 -39.97 -15.45
CA TYR A 125 12.67 -40.79 -14.53
C TYR A 125 11.98 -40.04 -13.38
N GLY A 126 11.59 -38.78 -13.59
CA GLY A 126 10.90 -38.00 -12.55
C GLY A 126 11.83 -37.37 -11.52
N ALA A 127 13.14 -37.61 -11.62
CA ALA A 127 14.10 -37.05 -10.69
C ALA A 127 14.26 -35.53 -10.86
N VAL A 128 14.43 -34.85 -9.73
CA VAL A 128 14.74 -33.43 -9.66
C VAL A 128 16.13 -33.26 -9.09
N CYS A 129 16.99 -32.52 -9.79
CA CYS A 129 18.28 -32.10 -9.24
C CYS A 129 18.19 -30.63 -8.81
N ALA A 130 18.05 -30.39 -7.50
CA ALA A 130 18.07 -29.06 -6.91
C ALA A 130 18.97 -29.03 -5.67
N GLY A 131 19.54 -27.87 -5.33
CA GLY A 131 20.28 -27.68 -4.07
C GLY A 131 19.35 -27.27 -2.91
N PRO A 132 19.78 -27.42 -1.64
CA PRO A 132 19.00 -27.05 -0.46
C PRO A 132 18.56 -25.57 -0.42
N GLY A 133 19.20 -24.70 -1.21
CA GLY A 133 18.85 -23.29 -1.28
C GLY A 133 19.14 -22.54 0.02
N SER A 134 18.45 -21.40 0.22
CA SER A 134 18.55 -20.58 1.44
C SER A 134 17.53 -20.96 2.52
N ASP A 135 16.73 -22.01 2.29
CA ASP A 135 15.67 -22.42 3.22
C ASP A 135 16.23 -23.35 4.30
N PRO A 136 16.24 -22.95 5.58
CA PRO A 136 16.85 -23.74 6.64
C PRO A 136 16.07 -25.02 6.98
N SER A 137 14.86 -25.23 6.42
CA SER A 137 14.13 -26.50 6.53
C SER A 137 14.47 -27.50 5.43
N ALA A 138 15.25 -27.12 4.40
CA ALA A 138 15.62 -28.02 3.32
C ALA A 138 16.66 -29.07 3.76
N PRO A 139 16.55 -30.34 3.32
CA PRO A 139 17.56 -31.37 3.59
C PRO A 139 18.85 -31.13 2.79
N ASP A 140 19.99 -31.59 3.31
CA ASP A 140 21.33 -31.37 2.72
C ASP A 140 21.47 -32.03 1.32
N ASP A 141 20.81 -33.16 1.08
CA ASP A 141 20.76 -33.87 -0.21
C ASP A 141 19.31 -33.95 -0.71
N LEU A 142 19.04 -33.39 -1.91
CA LEU A 142 17.73 -33.42 -2.56
C LEU A 142 17.74 -34.39 -3.76
N GLU A 143 17.81 -35.69 -3.50
CA GLU A 143 17.52 -36.73 -4.51
C GLU A 143 16.08 -37.21 -4.32
N TYR A 144 15.13 -36.44 -4.85
CA TYR A 144 13.70 -36.73 -4.73
C TYR A 144 13.05 -36.84 -6.11
N SER A 145 11.97 -37.62 -6.16
CA SER A 145 11.15 -37.82 -7.34
C SER A 145 9.93 -36.88 -7.30
N ALA A 146 9.70 -36.14 -8.38
CA ALA A 146 8.55 -35.25 -8.51
C ALA A 146 7.24 -36.05 -8.54
N TYR A 147 6.25 -35.62 -7.76
CA TYR A 147 4.91 -36.22 -7.70
C TYR A 147 4.86 -37.72 -7.31
N ASP A 148 5.93 -38.28 -6.75
CA ASP A 148 6.00 -39.73 -6.46
C ASP A 148 4.96 -40.13 -5.41
N GLN A 149 3.92 -40.84 -5.86
CA GLN A 149 2.83 -41.34 -5.01
C GLN A 149 3.26 -42.48 -4.08
N ASN A 150 4.45 -43.05 -4.28
CA ASN A 150 4.99 -44.09 -3.39
C ASN A 150 5.77 -43.50 -2.21
N GLU A 151 6.11 -42.21 -2.27
CA GLU A 151 6.77 -41.48 -1.19
C GLU A 151 5.71 -40.83 -0.30
N ASP A 152 5.94 -40.86 1.02
CA ASP A 152 5.03 -40.23 1.99
C ASP A 152 5.01 -38.70 1.84
N TYR A 153 6.08 -38.12 1.28
CA TYR A 153 6.29 -36.68 1.13
C TYR A 153 6.73 -36.30 -0.29
N PRO A 154 5.79 -36.26 -1.27
CA PRO A 154 6.11 -35.91 -2.65
C PRO A 154 6.64 -34.47 -2.79
N LEU A 155 7.50 -34.28 -3.80
CA LEU A 155 7.94 -32.96 -4.24
C LEU A 155 7.04 -32.41 -5.35
N PHE A 156 6.73 -31.12 -5.26
CA PHE A 156 5.94 -30.40 -6.25
C PHE A 156 6.81 -29.39 -7.01
N PRO A 157 7.21 -29.69 -8.26
CA PRO A 157 7.99 -28.78 -9.07
C PRO A 157 7.14 -27.68 -9.70
N PHE A 158 7.69 -26.48 -9.78
CA PHE A 158 7.08 -25.33 -10.46
C PHE A 158 8.16 -24.40 -11.04
N HIS A 159 7.78 -23.55 -11.99
CA HIS A 159 8.65 -22.49 -12.48
C HIS A 159 8.66 -21.33 -11.47
N PRO A 160 9.82 -20.73 -11.14
CA PRO A 160 9.89 -19.59 -10.22
C PRO A 160 8.95 -18.43 -10.60
N LYS A 161 8.86 -18.12 -11.91
CA LYS A 161 7.94 -17.08 -12.41
C LYS A 161 6.46 -17.41 -12.19
N CYS A 162 6.08 -18.69 -12.13
CA CYS A 162 4.71 -19.07 -11.79
C CYS A 162 4.43 -18.90 -10.30
N PHE A 163 5.42 -19.17 -9.44
CA PHE A 163 5.31 -18.95 -8.00
C PHE A 163 5.21 -17.47 -7.63
N ASP A 164 5.98 -16.62 -8.33
CA ASP A 164 5.86 -15.17 -8.28
C ASP A 164 4.44 -14.68 -8.63
N LEU A 165 3.80 -15.27 -9.64
CA LEU A 165 2.40 -14.99 -9.97
C LEU A 165 1.44 -15.48 -8.88
N PHE A 166 1.66 -16.67 -8.32
CA PHE A 166 0.87 -17.19 -7.21
C PHE A 166 0.91 -16.23 -6.00
N GLN A 167 2.09 -15.73 -5.63
CA GLN A 167 2.24 -14.73 -4.56
C GLN A 167 1.44 -13.45 -4.83
N GLN A 168 1.41 -12.99 -6.09
CA GLN A 168 0.55 -11.87 -6.46
C GLN A 168 -0.93 -12.17 -6.35
N VAL A 169 -1.39 -13.36 -6.75
CA VAL A 169 -2.80 -13.74 -6.60
C VAL A 169 -3.19 -13.76 -5.12
N VAL A 170 -2.31 -14.26 -4.24
CA VAL A 170 -2.51 -14.20 -2.77
C VAL A 170 -2.61 -12.75 -2.29
N ALA A 171 -1.68 -11.88 -2.69
CA ALA A 171 -1.69 -10.47 -2.31
C ALA A 171 -2.96 -9.76 -2.79
N PHE A 172 -3.38 -10.02 -4.03
CA PHE A 172 -4.61 -9.49 -4.62
C PHE A 172 -5.85 -9.91 -3.83
N LYS A 173 -5.97 -11.19 -3.49
CA LYS A 173 -7.09 -11.73 -2.70
C LYS A 173 -7.12 -11.17 -1.27
N ARG A 174 -5.96 -10.79 -0.71
CA ARG A 174 -5.84 -10.10 0.58
C ARG A 174 -6.15 -8.59 0.51
N GLY A 175 -6.45 -8.05 -0.67
CA GLY A 175 -6.81 -6.64 -0.86
C GLY A 175 -5.62 -5.71 -1.04
N PHE A 176 -4.40 -6.25 -1.22
CA PHE A 176 -3.25 -5.43 -1.58
C PHE A 176 -3.32 -5.02 -3.04
N GLN A 177 -2.80 -3.83 -3.33
CA GLN A 177 -2.61 -3.40 -4.71
C GLN A 177 -1.52 -4.25 -5.35
N VAL A 178 -1.87 -4.94 -6.43
CA VAL A 178 -0.94 -5.77 -7.21
C VAL A 178 -0.58 -5.07 -8.51
N GLY A 179 0.55 -5.48 -9.08
CA GLY A 179 1.07 -4.94 -10.32
C GLY A 179 2.56 -5.13 -10.39
N ALA A 180 3.18 -4.56 -11.41
CA ALA A 180 4.61 -4.59 -11.56
C ALA A 180 5.16 -3.25 -12.05
N ARG A 181 6.39 -2.95 -11.65
CA ARG A 181 7.16 -1.82 -12.14
C ARG A 181 8.10 -2.30 -13.25
N PRO A 182 8.26 -1.55 -14.35
CA PRO A 182 9.18 -1.96 -15.40
C PRO A 182 10.63 -1.83 -14.91
N LEU A 183 11.42 -2.89 -15.08
CA LEU A 183 12.87 -2.88 -14.82
C LEU A 183 13.65 -2.46 -16.07
N PRO A 184 14.86 -1.89 -15.92
CA PRO A 184 15.73 -1.54 -17.04
C PRO A 184 16.16 -2.73 -17.91
N ASN A 185 16.16 -3.95 -17.37
CA ASN A 185 16.54 -5.18 -18.06
C ASN A 185 15.43 -5.75 -18.97
N GLY A 186 14.24 -5.14 -19.00
CA GLY A 186 13.11 -5.63 -19.79
C GLY A 186 12.19 -6.61 -19.06
N ASP A 187 12.39 -6.83 -17.76
CA ASP A 187 11.47 -7.59 -16.92
C ASP A 187 10.53 -6.68 -16.11
N TRP A 188 9.61 -7.32 -15.41
CA TRP A 188 8.69 -6.72 -14.46
C TRP A 188 9.18 -6.98 -13.02
N GLU A 189 9.43 -5.93 -12.24
CA GLU A 189 9.59 -6.04 -10.79
C GLU A 189 8.21 -6.06 -10.14
N LEU A 190 7.87 -7.16 -9.51
CA LEU A 190 6.54 -7.36 -8.95
C LEU A 190 6.37 -6.54 -7.67
N ASN A 191 5.24 -5.85 -7.54
CA ASN A 191 4.89 -5.08 -6.34
C ASN A 191 4.37 -6.01 -5.23
N VAL A 192 5.12 -7.02 -4.82
CA VAL A 192 4.64 -8.00 -3.82
C VAL A 192 5.22 -7.71 -2.43
N PRO A 193 4.39 -7.37 -1.43
CA PRO A 193 4.80 -7.31 -0.02
C PRO A 193 4.80 -8.69 0.68
N CYS A 194 4.35 -9.74 0.01
CA CYS A 194 4.05 -11.05 0.60
C CYS A 194 5.16 -12.08 0.33
N ARG A 195 6.36 -11.86 0.92
CA ARG A 195 7.42 -12.89 0.94
C ARG A 195 7.21 -13.96 2.03
N ASP A 196 6.23 -13.74 2.91
CA ASP A 196 5.90 -14.66 4.02
C ASP A 196 4.65 -15.50 3.67
N LEU A 197 4.78 -16.39 2.69
CA LEU A 197 3.79 -17.46 2.50
C LEU A 197 4.05 -18.55 3.53
N ASP A 198 2.99 -19.01 4.18
CA ASP A 198 3.03 -20.26 4.95
C ASP A 198 3.26 -21.43 3.98
N LYS A 199 4.45 -22.04 4.04
CA LYS A 199 4.85 -23.12 3.14
C LYS A 199 4.16 -24.43 3.49
N ASP A 200 3.86 -24.65 4.77
CA ASP A 200 3.23 -25.87 5.25
C ASP A 200 1.78 -25.92 4.74
N ALA A 201 1.04 -24.83 4.92
CA ALA A 201 -0.31 -24.68 4.40
C ALA A 201 -0.37 -24.82 2.86
N LEU A 202 0.67 -24.38 2.14
CA LEU A 202 0.73 -24.55 0.70
C LEU A 202 0.94 -26.01 0.30
N TRP A 203 1.85 -26.72 0.99
CA TRP A 203 2.11 -28.13 0.74
C TRP A 203 0.87 -28.99 1.04
N GLU A 204 0.15 -28.69 2.13
CA GLU A 204 -1.11 -29.34 2.50
C GLU A 204 -2.23 -29.12 1.49
N VAL A 205 -2.20 -28.02 0.72
CA VAL A 205 -3.14 -27.82 -0.40
C VAL A 205 -2.73 -28.62 -1.64
N PHE A 206 -1.43 -28.78 -1.89
CA PHE A 206 -0.93 -29.49 -3.07
C PHE A 206 -1.04 -31.00 -2.90
N TYR A 207 -0.78 -31.51 -1.71
CA TYR A 207 -0.79 -32.94 -1.39
C TYR A 207 -2.07 -33.69 -1.81
N PRO A 208 -3.30 -33.24 -1.47
CA PRO A 208 -4.52 -33.92 -1.88
C PRO A 208 -4.81 -33.82 -3.39
N LEU A 209 -4.15 -32.89 -4.10
CA LEU A 209 -4.29 -32.69 -5.55
C LEU A 209 -3.19 -33.42 -6.34
N ASN A 210 -2.31 -34.18 -5.67
CA ASN A 210 -1.18 -34.86 -6.30
C ASN A 210 -1.63 -35.97 -7.27
N ASP A 211 -1.31 -35.83 -8.54
CA ASP A 211 -1.43 -36.88 -9.57
C ASP A 211 -0.03 -37.29 -10.07
N ILE A 212 0.07 -38.26 -10.99
CA ILE A 212 1.33 -38.93 -11.37
C ILE A 212 2.40 -37.97 -11.94
N SER A 213 2.01 -36.85 -12.54
CA SER A 213 2.94 -35.93 -13.23
C SER A 213 2.63 -34.44 -13.05
N GLN A 214 1.57 -34.12 -12.32
CA GLN A 214 1.00 -32.78 -12.18
C GLN A 214 -0.02 -32.75 -11.04
N LEU A 215 -0.56 -31.57 -10.72
CA LEU A 215 -1.73 -31.45 -9.85
C LEU A 215 -3.05 -31.65 -10.62
N GLU A 216 -4.07 -32.26 -10.00
CA GLU A 216 -5.43 -32.44 -10.51
C GLU A 216 -6.23 -31.13 -10.45
N ILE A 217 -5.83 -30.14 -11.25
CA ILE A 217 -6.47 -28.83 -11.37
C ILE A 217 -6.74 -28.46 -12.83
N SER A 218 -7.60 -27.46 -13.06
CA SER A 218 -7.80 -26.93 -14.41
C SER A 218 -6.67 -25.97 -14.75
N TYR A 219 -5.84 -26.31 -15.74
CA TYR A 219 -4.72 -25.48 -16.20
C TYR A 219 -5.14 -24.35 -17.20
N GLY A 220 -6.42 -23.98 -17.17
CA GLY A 220 -7.02 -22.96 -18.03
C GLY A 220 -7.56 -23.51 -19.36
N ASP A 221 -8.21 -22.63 -20.11
CA ASP A 221 -8.71 -22.90 -21.47
C ASP A 221 -8.00 -21.94 -22.46
N PRO A 222 -7.12 -22.42 -23.35
CA PRO A 222 -6.79 -23.83 -23.60
C PRO A 222 -5.90 -24.44 -22.51
N SER A 223 -6.07 -25.75 -22.27
CA SER A 223 -5.21 -26.52 -21.36
C SER A 223 -3.94 -26.97 -22.07
N PRO A 224 -2.77 -27.01 -21.39
CA PRO A 224 -1.55 -27.63 -21.91
C PRO A 224 -1.76 -29.10 -22.30
N PRO A 225 -0.95 -29.64 -23.23
CA PRO A 225 -0.96 -31.06 -23.54
C PRO A 225 -0.52 -31.88 -22.32
N GLN A 226 -1.33 -32.88 -21.95
CA GLN A 226 -1.09 -33.76 -20.81
C GLN A 226 -1.06 -35.22 -21.29
N ASP A 227 0.15 -35.74 -21.51
CA ASP A 227 0.39 -37.13 -21.90
C ASP A 227 1.67 -37.63 -21.20
N GLN A 228 2.07 -38.88 -21.46
CA GLN A 228 3.31 -39.48 -20.94
C GLN A 228 4.57 -38.68 -21.30
N TYR A 229 4.56 -37.99 -22.44
CA TYR A 229 5.63 -37.11 -22.90
C TYR A 229 5.05 -35.78 -23.38
N TRP A 230 5.82 -34.71 -23.24
CA TRP A 230 5.46 -33.42 -23.81
C TRP A 230 5.54 -33.48 -25.34
N LEU A 231 4.38 -33.60 -25.99
CA LEU A 231 4.26 -33.52 -27.44
C LEU A 231 4.15 -32.06 -27.85
N VAL A 232 4.93 -31.68 -28.86
CA VAL A 232 4.99 -30.30 -29.34
C VAL A 232 4.13 -30.17 -30.58
N ASP A 233 3.08 -29.37 -30.50
CA ASP A 233 2.24 -29.03 -31.65
C ASP A 233 2.37 -27.56 -32.06
N SER A 234 2.38 -27.33 -33.38
CA SER A 234 2.43 -25.97 -33.93
C SER A 234 1.14 -25.22 -33.63
N GLY A 235 1.26 -24.03 -33.05
CA GLY A 235 0.14 -23.26 -32.51
C GLY A 235 0.02 -23.30 -31.00
N GLU A 236 0.81 -24.13 -30.31
CA GLU A 236 0.81 -24.24 -28.85
C GLU A 236 1.92 -23.42 -28.17
N GLU A 237 2.56 -22.50 -28.92
CA GLU A 237 3.66 -21.66 -28.43
C GLU A 237 3.26 -20.81 -27.20
N LEU A 238 1.95 -20.58 -27.01
CA LEU A 238 1.37 -19.93 -25.84
C LEU A 238 1.87 -20.53 -24.51
N PHE A 239 2.01 -21.86 -24.41
CA PHE A 239 2.36 -22.54 -23.15
C PHE A 239 3.81 -22.34 -22.72
N ILE A 240 4.68 -21.94 -23.64
CA ILE A 240 6.10 -21.68 -23.38
C ILE A 240 6.46 -20.19 -23.47
N ALA A 241 5.49 -19.31 -23.80
CA ALA A 241 5.68 -17.86 -23.80
C ALA A 241 5.90 -17.31 -22.38
N ASP A 242 6.94 -16.50 -22.17
CA ASP A 242 7.30 -15.98 -20.85
C ASP A 242 6.18 -15.10 -20.26
N PRO A 243 5.55 -15.51 -19.14
CA PRO A 243 4.50 -14.72 -18.54
C PRO A 243 5.04 -13.48 -17.81
N GLY A 244 6.32 -13.45 -17.43
CA GLY A 244 6.94 -12.34 -16.70
C GLY A 244 7.71 -11.34 -17.57
N ARG A 245 7.96 -11.64 -18.86
CA ARG A 245 8.74 -10.76 -19.74
C ARG A 245 7.91 -9.57 -20.21
N ARG A 246 8.50 -8.37 -20.21
CA ARG A 246 7.87 -7.18 -20.81
C ARG A 246 8.08 -7.21 -22.32
N ASN A 247 7.00 -7.04 -23.08
CA ASN A 247 7.09 -6.85 -24.53
C ASN A 247 6.90 -5.36 -24.89
N PRO A 248 7.95 -4.63 -25.33
CA PRO A 248 7.83 -3.23 -25.70
C PRO A 248 6.82 -2.96 -26.83
N LEU A 249 6.62 -3.94 -27.73
CA LEU A 249 5.64 -3.81 -28.81
C LEU A 249 4.20 -3.83 -28.28
N ALA A 250 3.94 -4.46 -27.13
CA ALA A 250 2.61 -4.45 -26.50
C ALA A 250 2.20 -3.01 -26.14
N ALA A 251 3.13 -2.21 -25.60
CA ALA A 251 2.86 -0.80 -25.28
C ALA A 251 2.49 0.03 -26.52
N ASN A 252 3.17 -0.22 -27.65
CA ASN A 252 2.85 0.44 -28.92
C ASN A 252 1.45 0.05 -29.41
N VAL A 253 1.12 -1.26 -29.39
CA VAL A 253 -0.20 -1.73 -29.83
C VAL A 253 -1.33 -1.23 -28.91
N ILE A 254 -1.09 -1.13 -27.60
CA ILE A 254 -2.03 -0.52 -26.65
C ILE A 254 -2.26 0.96 -27.00
N SER A 255 -1.18 1.70 -27.26
CA SER A 255 -1.26 3.11 -27.66
C SER A 255 -1.99 3.31 -28.98
N ASP A 256 -1.71 2.49 -30.00
CA ASP A 256 -2.39 2.56 -31.29
C ASP A 256 -3.87 2.19 -31.18
N ALA A 257 -4.21 1.15 -30.42
CA ALA A 257 -5.61 0.80 -30.13
C ALA A 257 -6.35 1.96 -29.44
N TRP A 258 -5.73 2.62 -28.47
CA TRP A 258 -6.30 3.81 -27.83
C TRP A 258 -6.52 4.96 -28.82
N ARG A 259 -5.58 5.16 -29.76
CA ARG A 259 -5.70 6.18 -30.80
C ARG A 259 -6.84 5.90 -31.79
N GLU A 260 -7.17 4.64 -32.04
CA GLU A 260 -8.21 4.24 -33.00
C GLU A 260 -9.62 4.12 -32.36
N ILE A 261 -9.71 3.88 -31.05
CA ILE A 261 -11.00 3.64 -30.38
C ILE A 261 -11.69 4.95 -30.00
N ASP A 262 -12.58 5.41 -30.88
CA ASP A 262 -13.42 6.59 -30.65
C ASP A 262 -14.82 6.21 -30.13
N CYS A 263 -15.47 7.15 -29.44
CA CYS A 263 -16.91 7.10 -29.18
C CYS A 263 -17.66 7.13 -30.52
N PRO A 264 -18.71 6.31 -30.69
CA PRO A 264 -19.48 6.36 -31.92
C PRO A 264 -20.15 7.74 -32.04
N ALA A 265 -19.98 8.40 -33.19
CA ALA A 265 -20.81 9.54 -33.56
C ALA A 265 -22.28 9.09 -33.47
N SER A 266 -23.13 9.92 -32.87
CA SER A 266 -24.49 9.60 -32.45
C SER A 266 -25.22 8.64 -33.39
N ASP A 267 -25.57 7.45 -32.88
CA ASP A 267 -26.38 6.49 -33.63
C ASP A 267 -27.76 7.08 -33.89
N PRO A 268 -28.20 7.25 -35.15
CA PRO A 268 -29.41 8.00 -35.48
C PRO A 268 -30.72 7.31 -35.09
N ASP A 269 -30.71 6.08 -34.52
CA ASP A 269 -31.92 5.25 -34.39
C ASP A 269 -32.34 4.85 -32.96
N ILE A 270 -31.89 5.58 -31.92
CA ILE A 270 -32.23 5.25 -30.51
C ILE A 270 -33.63 5.79 -30.09
N LYS A 271 -34.42 6.36 -31.01
CA LYS A 271 -35.78 6.81 -30.68
C LYS A 271 -36.79 5.65 -30.49
N SER A 272 -36.43 4.39 -30.78
CA SER A 272 -37.37 3.26 -30.78
C SER A 272 -37.12 2.15 -29.73
N MET A 273 -35.98 2.11 -29.03
CA MET A 273 -35.76 1.11 -27.98
C MET A 273 -36.25 1.61 -26.61
N LYS A 274 -37.31 1.01 -26.08
CA LYS A 274 -37.72 1.15 -24.68
C LYS A 274 -36.71 0.43 -23.79
N ASP A 275 -35.60 1.08 -23.47
CA ASP A 275 -34.61 0.54 -22.54
C ASP A 275 -35.17 0.58 -21.10
N PRO A 276 -35.43 -0.57 -20.45
CA PRO A 276 -35.95 -0.59 -19.09
C PRO A 276 -34.92 -0.11 -18.06
N ILE A 277 -33.61 -0.21 -18.37
CA ILE A 277 -32.51 0.21 -17.49
C ILE A 277 -32.43 1.74 -17.42
N ALA A 278 -32.88 2.44 -18.46
CA ALA A 278 -32.97 3.91 -18.48
C ALA A 278 -33.91 4.51 -17.42
N LYS A 279 -34.70 3.67 -16.72
CA LYS A 279 -35.55 4.10 -15.60
C LYS A 279 -34.84 4.04 -14.24
N LEU A 280 -33.66 3.42 -14.16
CA LEU A 280 -32.90 3.31 -12.93
C LEU A 280 -32.07 4.57 -12.70
N PRO A 281 -31.94 5.05 -11.45
CA PRO A 281 -30.94 6.04 -11.08
C PRO A 281 -29.51 5.58 -11.45
N PHE A 282 -28.65 6.53 -11.80
CA PHE A 282 -27.29 6.24 -12.26
C PHE A 282 -26.44 5.54 -11.19
N GLU A 283 -26.70 5.82 -9.92
CA GLU A 283 -26.04 5.19 -8.77
C GLU A 283 -26.35 3.69 -8.70
N LEU A 284 -27.60 3.29 -8.96
CA LEU A 284 -27.98 1.88 -9.02
C LEU A 284 -27.37 1.18 -10.23
N ILE A 285 -27.27 1.90 -11.36
CA ILE A 285 -26.58 1.42 -12.55
C ILE A 285 -25.12 1.09 -12.22
N LEU A 286 -24.37 2.04 -11.62
CA LEU A 286 -22.97 1.83 -11.23
C LEU A 286 -22.82 0.67 -10.24
N LEU A 287 -23.71 0.57 -9.25
CA LEU A 287 -23.68 -0.50 -8.27
C LEU A 287 -23.90 -1.87 -8.93
N ILE A 288 -24.92 -2.00 -9.79
CA ILE A 288 -25.21 -3.25 -10.51
C ILE A 288 -24.02 -3.63 -11.39
N THR A 289 -23.54 -2.70 -12.23
CA THR A 289 -22.46 -3.00 -13.18
C THR A 289 -21.14 -3.29 -12.50
N SER A 290 -20.85 -2.71 -11.33
CA SER A 290 -19.64 -3.00 -10.54
C SER A 290 -19.57 -4.45 -10.03
N LYS A 291 -20.71 -5.14 -9.96
CA LYS A 291 -20.84 -6.52 -9.47
C LYS A 291 -20.89 -7.58 -10.58
N LEU A 292 -21.11 -7.18 -11.83
CA LEU A 292 -21.17 -8.12 -12.96
C LEU A 292 -19.77 -8.60 -13.37
N PRO A 293 -19.60 -9.87 -13.77
CA PRO A 293 -18.40 -10.34 -14.48
C PRO A 293 -18.17 -9.61 -15.81
N SER A 294 -16.93 -9.62 -16.32
CA SER A 294 -16.53 -8.94 -17.56
C SER A 294 -17.44 -9.28 -18.75
N ASP A 295 -17.66 -10.57 -19.02
CA ASP A 295 -18.47 -11.00 -20.18
C ASP A 295 -19.94 -10.58 -20.05
N ALA A 296 -20.50 -10.69 -18.84
CA ALA A 296 -21.87 -10.24 -18.57
C ALA A 296 -22.02 -8.73 -18.73
N LEU A 297 -21.02 -7.95 -18.28
CA LEU A 297 -20.99 -6.50 -18.47
C LEU A 297 -20.90 -6.15 -19.95
N LEU A 298 -20.00 -6.77 -20.69
CA LEU A 298 -19.82 -6.52 -22.13
C LEU A 298 -21.09 -6.87 -22.92
N ASN A 299 -21.72 -8.01 -22.63
CA ASN A 299 -23.00 -8.39 -23.21
C ASN A 299 -24.12 -7.40 -22.86
N LEU A 300 -24.16 -6.90 -21.63
CA LEU A 300 -25.13 -5.90 -21.21
C LEU A 300 -24.92 -4.54 -21.91
N LEU A 301 -23.68 -4.12 -22.10
CA LEU A 301 -23.33 -2.90 -22.85
C LEU A 301 -23.64 -3.02 -24.35
N GLN A 302 -23.58 -4.23 -24.90
CA GLN A 302 -24.07 -4.50 -26.25
C GLN A 302 -25.59 -4.40 -26.33
N ALA A 303 -26.31 -4.98 -25.35
CA ALA A 303 -27.77 -5.02 -25.30
C ALA A 303 -28.44 -3.67 -24.94
N SER A 304 -27.77 -2.81 -24.16
CA SER A 304 -28.31 -1.52 -23.70
C SER A 304 -27.44 -0.34 -24.17
N PRO A 305 -27.85 0.36 -25.25
CA PRO A 305 -27.18 1.57 -25.71
C PRO A 305 -27.26 2.75 -24.72
N HIS A 306 -28.27 2.77 -23.84
CA HIS A 306 -28.39 3.78 -22.79
C HIS A 306 -27.29 3.60 -21.74
N LEU A 307 -27.13 2.37 -21.24
CA LEU A 307 -26.09 2.01 -20.29
C LEU A 307 -24.70 2.27 -20.86
N ARG A 308 -24.46 1.86 -22.11
CA ARG A 308 -23.16 2.04 -22.78
C ARG A 308 -22.74 3.51 -22.81
N ARG A 309 -23.63 4.43 -23.20
CA ARG A 309 -23.33 5.87 -23.21
C ARG A 309 -23.09 6.45 -21.83
N GLY A 310 -23.86 6.02 -20.83
CA GLY A 310 -23.70 6.50 -19.45
C GLY A 310 -22.38 6.06 -18.81
N LEU A 311 -21.87 4.88 -19.18
CA LEU A 311 -20.63 4.35 -18.62
C LEU A 311 -19.39 4.64 -19.48
N ASP A 312 -19.53 4.84 -20.79
CA ASP A 312 -18.38 4.99 -21.72
C ASP A 312 -17.41 6.12 -21.32
N SER A 313 -17.94 7.22 -20.78
CA SER A 313 -17.15 8.37 -20.33
C SER A 313 -16.77 8.30 -18.84
N SER A 314 -17.22 7.29 -18.10
CA SER A 314 -17.04 7.21 -16.64
C SER A 314 -15.70 6.59 -16.28
N PHE A 315 -14.67 7.44 -16.15
CA PHE A 315 -13.33 6.99 -15.78
C PHE A 315 -13.26 6.38 -14.37
N SER A 316 -13.95 6.99 -13.40
CA SER A 316 -14.05 6.49 -12.02
C SER A 316 -14.66 5.10 -11.93
N PHE A 317 -15.40 4.67 -12.96
CA PHE A 317 -15.90 3.31 -13.10
C PHE A 317 -14.88 2.37 -13.76
N TRP A 318 -14.31 2.76 -14.90
CA TRP A 318 -13.46 1.86 -15.71
C TRP A 318 -12.06 1.63 -15.14
N ARG A 319 -11.44 2.61 -14.47
CA ARG A 319 -10.10 2.40 -13.89
C ARG A 319 -10.10 1.30 -12.81
N PRO A 320 -10.94 1.37 -11.76
CA PRO A 320 -11.03 0.29 -10.78
C PRO A 320 -11.42 -1.04 -11.44
N ARG A 321 -12.14 -0.99 -12.57
CA ARG A 321 -12.51 -2.18 -13.33
C ARG A 321 -11.32 -2.86 -14.00
N PHE A 322 -10.41 -2.11 -14.63
CA PHE A 322 -9.16 -2.67 -15.18
C PHE A 322 -8.28 -3.27 -14.09
N GLU A 323 -8.19 -2.60 -12.94
CA GLU A 323 -7.39 -3.07 -11.80
C GLU A 323 -7.98 -4.35 -11.17
N LYS A 324 -9.32 -4.44 -11.09
CA LYS A 324 -10.03 -5.59 -10.51
C LYS A 324 -10.15 -6.80 -11.45
N ASP A 325 -10.50 -6.56 -12.72
CA ASP A 325 -10.87 -7.64 -13.65
C ASP A 325 -9.71 -8.06 -14.55
N MET A 326 -8.63 -7.26 -14.63
CA MET A 326 -7.41 -7.60 -15.36
C MET A 326 -6.15 -7.34 -14.52
N PRO A 327 -6.04 -7.87 -13.28
CA PRO A 327 -4.91 -7.63 -12.39
C PRO A 327 -3.56 -8.09 -12.97
N TRP A 328 -3.57 -9.08 -13.88
CA TRP A 328 -2.40 -9.58 -14.60
C TRP A 328 -1.89 -8.66 -15.72
N PHE A 329 -2.66 -7.66 -16.15
CA PHE A 329 -2.33 -6.86 -17.34
C PHE A 329 -1.50 -5.62 -17.00
N TYR A 330 -0.28 -5.83 -16.51
CA TYR A 330 0.62 -4.77 -16.01
C TYR A 330 0.92 -3.69 -17.05
N GLU A 331 1.10 -4.08 -18.31
CA GLU A 331 1.33 -3.18 -19.43
C GLU A 331 0.18 -2.17 -19.56
N MET A 332 -1.07 -2.62 -19.38
CA MET A 332 -2.24 -1.76 -19.39
C MET A 332 -2.25 -0.85 -18.17
N HIS A 333 -2.02 -1.35 -16.96
CA HIS A 333 -2.03 -0.50 -15.76
C HIS A 333 -0.97 0.60 -15.81
N SER A 334 0.23 0.29 -16.32
CA SER A 334 1.29 1.28 -16.55
C SER A 334 0.84 2.34 -17.56
N PHE A 335 0.26 1.92 -18.69
CA PHE A 335 -0.27 2.81 -19.72
C PHE A 335 -1.39 3.71 -19.18
N LEU A 336 -2.32 3.14 -18.42
CA LEU A 336 -3.39 3.89 -17.77
C LEU A 336 -2.79 4.90 -16.78
N HIS A 337 -1.80 4.52 -15.97
CA HIS A 337 -1.18 5.46 -15.02
C HIS A 337 -0.48 6.64 -15.72
N GLU A 338 0.21 6.38 -16.84
CA GLU A 338 0.89 7.40 -17.64
C GLU A 338 -0.09 8.37 -18.31
N ILE A 339 -1.15 7.84 -18.93
CA ILE A 339 -2.11 8.64 -19.69
C ILE A 339 -3.11 9.36 -18.77
N PHE A 340 -3.55 8.71 -17.70
CA PHE A 340 -4.55 9.23 -16.76
C PHE A 340 -3.93 9.83 -15.49
N GLY A 341 -2.67 10.26 -15.56
CA GLY A 341 -2.02 11.01 -14.50
C GLY A 341 -2.77 12.31 -14.16
N PRO A 342 -2.58 12.88 -12.95
CA PRO A 342 -3.34 14.04 -12.44
C PRO A 342 -3.31 15.29 -13.34
N ALA A 343 -2.34 15.36 -14.25
CA ALA A 343 -2.16 16.48 -15.18
C ALA A 343 -3.05 16.43 -16.44
N ASN A 344 -3.66 15.28 -16.78
CA ASN A 344 -4.32 15.05 -18.07
C ASN A 344 -5.83 14.77 -17.99
N HIS A 345 -6.44 14.85 -16.79
CA HIS A 345 -7.83 14.44 -16.56
C HIS A 345 -8.85 15.24 -17.40
N ASP A 346 -8.71 16.56 -17.46
CA ASP A 346 -9.66 17.45 -18.17
C ASP A 346 -9.57 17.33 -19.71
N ALA A 347 -8.37 17.07 -20.24
CA ALA A 347 -8.15 16.82 -21.67
C ALA A 347 -8.77 15.48 -22.11
N MET A 348 -8.94 14.55 -21.16
CA MET A 348 -9.39 13.18 -21.41
C MET A 348 -10.91 13.06 -21.49
N GLU A 349 -11.64 13.73 -20.61
CA GLU A 349 -13.10 13.76 -20.65
C GLU A 349 -13.60 14.44 -21.94
N ALA A 350 -12.78 15.33 -22.50
CA ALA A 350 -12.98 15.97 -23.80
C ALA A 350 -12.44 15.15 -25.01
N SER A 351 -11.72 14.05 -24.80
CA SER A 351 -11.02 13.31 -25.88
C SER A 351 -11.94 12.54 -26.83
N GLY A 352 -13.20 12.33 -26.45
CA GLY A 352 -14.16 11.57 -27.25
C GLY A 352 -13.82 10.08 -27.38
N LYS A 353 -13.00 9.53 -26.48
CA LYS A 353 -12.58 8.12 -26.47
C LYS A 353 -13.58 7.23 -25.72
N SER A 354 -13.76 5.99 -26.19
CA SER A 354 -14.70 5.02 -25.59
C SER A 354 -13.96 4.03 -24.69
N LEU A 355 -14.10 4.20 -23.37
CA LEU A 355 -13.47 3.31 -22.39
C LEU A 355 -14.08 1.90 -22.40
N SER A 356 -15.38 1.75 -22.70
CA SER A 356 -15.99 0.41 -22.74
C SER A 356 -15.46 -0.42 -23.91
N ARG A 357 -15.22 0.20 -25.07
CA ARG A 357 -14.61 -0.45 -26.23
C ARG A 357 -13.14 -0.76 -25.98
N PHE A 358 -12.43 0.14 -25.32
CA PHE A 358 -11.05 -0.09 -24.95
C PHE A 358 -10.92 -1.27 -23.97
N PHE A 359 -11.81 -1.38 -22.99
CA PHE A 359 -11.90 -2.53 -22.10
C PHE A 359 -12.25 -3.82 -22.86
N ALA A 360 -13.22 -3.78 -23.78
CA ALA A 360 -13.59 -4.94 -24.60
C ALA A 360 -12.42 -5.41 -25.48
N TRP A 361 -11.70 -4.47 -26.10
CA TRP A 361 -10.49 -4.74 -26.88
C TRP A 361 -9.41 -5.40 -26.01
N ALA A 362 -9.11 -4.80 -24.84
CA ALA A 362 -8.11 -5.32 -23.91
C ALA A 362 -8.46 -6.75 -23.44
N HIS A 363 -9.75 -7.00 -23.15
CA HIS A 363 -10.24 -8.30 -22.74
C HIS A 363 -10.02 -9.35 -23.84
N HIS A 364 -10.32 -9.01 -25.10
CA HIS A 364 -10.18 -9.92 -26.25
C HIS A 364 -8.72 -10.12 -26.70
N ALA A 365 -7.91 -9.06 -26.66
CA ALA A 365 -6.51 -9.09 -27.05
C ALA A 365 -5.68 -10.01 -26.14
N THR A 366 -6.07 -10.14 -24.87
CA THR A 366 -5.39 -10.96 -23.86
C THR A 366 -6.05 -12.31 -23.61
N THR A 367 -7.12 -12.67 -24.32
CA THR A 367 -7.78 -13.99 -24.18
C THR A 367 -6.82 -15.11 -24.61
N PRO A 368 -6.54 -16.09 -23.74
CA PRO A 368 -5.75 -17.28 -24.09
C PRO A 368 -6.43 -18.04 -25.23
N ARG A 369 -5.67 -18.35 -26.28
CA ARG A 369 -6.13 -19.18 -27.41
C ARG A 369 -4.95 -19.79 -28.13
N LEU A 370 -5.15 -20.99 -28.66
CA LEU A 370 -4.17 -21.63 -29.53
C LEU A 370 -3.94 -20.76 -30.79
N LYS A 371 -2.74 -20.85 -31.36
CA LYS A 371 -2.28 -20.10 -32.53
C LYS A 371 -2.29 -18.57 -32.33
N LEU A 372 -2.35 -18.09 -31.08
CA LEU A 372 -2.13 -16.68 -30.76
C LEU A 372 -0.70 -16.28 -31.16
N ARG A 373 -0.56 -15.17 -31.88
CA ARG A 373 0.73 -14.63 -32.32
C ARG A 373 0.87 -13.16 -31.92
N GLY A 374 2.10 -12.71 -31.77
CA GLY A 374 2.43 -11.31 -31.53
C GLY A 374 2.56 -10.95 -30.03
N PRO A 375 2.53 -9.66 -29.70
CA PRO A 375 3.09 -9.15 -28.45
C PRO A 375 2.27 -9.46 -27.19
N PHE A 376 1.06 -10.00 -27.33
CA PHE A 376 0.18 -10.37 -26.22
C PHE A 376 0.31 -11.83 -25.80
N MET A 377 1.17 -12.64 -26.44
CA MET A 377 1.28 -14.07 -26.13
C MET A 377 1.68 -14.34 -24.68
N GLY A 378 2.75 -13.69 -24.19
CA GLY A 378 3.15 -13.78 -22.78
C GLY A 378 2.08 -13.25 -21.81
N ILE A 379 1.35 -12.20 -22.19
CA ILE A 379 0.27 -11.62 -21.37
C ILE A 379 -0.93 -12.58 -21.29
N ALA A 380 -1.27 -13.24 -22.40
CA ALA A 380 -2.30 -14.27 -22.44
C ALA A 380 -1.90 -15.50 -21.61
N ASN A 381 -0.63 -15.93 -21.67
CA ASN A 381 -0.14 -17.01 -20.80
C ASN A 381 -0.17 -16.59 -19.32
N ARG A 382 0.19 -15.34 -19.00
CA ARG A 382 0.09 -14.78 -17.64
C ARG A 382 -1.36 -14.77 -17.14
N ARG A 383 -2.33 -14.38 -17.97
CA ARG A 383 -3.76 -14.45 -17.64
C ARG A 383 -4.19 -15.89 -17.32
N ARG A 384 -3.79 -16.84 -18.17
CA ARG A 384 -4.10 -18.26 -17.97
C ARG A 384 -3.56 -18.75 -16.63
N ILE A 385 -2.27 -18.53 -16.35
CA ILE A 385 -1.62 -18.96 -15.09
C ILE A 385 -2.27 -18.28 -13.88
N TRP A 386 -2.65 -16.99 -14.00
CA TRP A 386 -3.36 -16.29 -12.94
C TRP A 386 -4.67 -16.98 -12.56
N GLU A 387 -5.47 -17.40 -13.55
CA GLU A 387 -6.72 -18.14 -13.34
C GLU A 387 -6.46 -19.54 -12.72
N VAL A 388 -5.34 -20.19 -13.05
CA VAL A 388 -4.91 -21.44 -12.38
C VAL A 388 -4.58 -21.18 -10.91
N CYS A 389 -3.74 -20.18 -10.62
CA CYS A 389 -3.37 -19.83 -9.25
C CYS A 389 -4.60 -19.47 -8.40
N GLN A 390 -5.61 -18.80 -8.97
CA GLN A 390 -6.84 -18.46 -8.25
C GLN A 390 -7.59 -19.68 -7.67
N GLN A 391 -7.51 -20.85 -8.32
CA GLN A 391 -8.12 -22.08 -7.83
C GLN A 391 -7.44 -22.59 -6.56
N LEU A 392 -6.13 -22.37 -6.42
CA LEU A 392 -5.31 -22.83 -5.30
C LEU A 392 -5.28 -21.82 -4.13
N VAL A 393 -5.43 -20.53 -4.43
CA VAL A 393 -5.32 -19.47 -3.41
C VAL A 393 -6.48 -19.50 -2.40
N ASP A 394 -7.70 -19.79 -2.83
CA ASP A 394 -8.84 -19.83 -1.89
C ASP A 394 -8.66 -20.96 -0.85
N PRO A 395 -8.39 -22.23 -1.24
CA PRO A 395 -8.02 -23.30 -0.31
C PRO A 395 -6.79 -22.97 0.54
N TYR A 396 -5.76 -22.36 -0.05
CA TYR A 396 -4.56 -21.93 0.67
C TYR A 396 -4.87 -20.92 1.78
N LEU A 397 -5.71 -19.92 1.50
CA LEU A 397 -6.08 -18.93 2.51
C LEU A 397 -6.96 -19.52 3.61
N GLU A 398 -7.75 -20.55 3.32
CA GLU A 398 -8.50 -21.31 4.32
C GLU A 398 -7.57 -22.18 5.16
N GLN A 399 -6.66 -22.91 4.53
CA GLN A 399 -5.67 -23.77 5.21
C GLN A 399 -4.71 -22.95 6.06
N ALA A 400 -4.18 -21.84 5.56
CA ALA A 400 -3.31 -20.94 6.32
C ALA A 400 -4.04 -20.32 7.53
N LYS A 401 -5.36 -20.14 7.47
CA LYS A 401 -6.17 -19.75 8.64
C LYS A 401 -6.42 -20.94 9.58
N ALA A 402 -6.61 -22.14 9.03
CA ALA A 402 -6.89 -23.36 9.78
C ALA A 402 -5.65 -23.86 10.52
N GLU A 403 -4.46 -23.89 9.91
CA GLU A 403 -3.19 -24.20 10.57
C GLU A 403 -2.80 -23.14 11.59
N TYR A 404 -3.12 -21.87 11.32
CA TYR A 404 -3.07 -20.84 12.35
C TYR A 404 -4.01 -21.13 13.54
N SER A 405 -5.08 -21.89 13.32
CA SER A 405 -6.05 -22.32 14.33
C SER A 405 -5.75 -23.69 14.95
N SER A 406 -5.06 -24.62 14.26
CA SER A 406 -4.80 -26.01 14.68
C SER A 406 -3.37 -26.26 15.16
N SER A 407 -2.39 -25.50 14.67
CA SER A 407 -0.98 -25.58 15.08
C SER A 407 -0.70 -24.87 16.42
N GLN A 408 -1.76 -24.39 17.10
CA GLN A 408 -1.70 -23.90 18.47
C GLN A 408 -2.87 -24.45 19.30
N VAL A 409 -2.66 -25.55 20.01
CA VAL A 409 -3.43 -25.81 21.24
C VAL A 409 -3.03 -24.73 22.25
N GLY A 410 -3.93 -23.79 22.52
CA GLY A 410 -3.82 -22.86 23.65
C GLY A 410 -4.32 -21.46 23.32
N GLU A 411 -4.71 -20.73 24.36
CA GLU A 411 -5.17 -19.32 24.38
C GLU A 411 -4.39 -18.32 23.48
N GLU A 412 -3.20 -18.69 22.99
CA GLU A 412 -2.34 -17.91 22.09
C GLU A 412 -2.95 -17.59 20.72
N SER A 413 -3.69 -18.51 20.09
CA SER A 413 -4.26 -18.28 18.74
C SER A 413 -5.43 -17.29 18.78
N GLN A 414 -6.28 -17.37 19.81
CA GLN A 414 -7.34 -16.39 20.06
C GLN A 414 -6.75 -15.03 20.44
N PHE A 415 -5.71 -15.01 21.28
CA PHE A 415 -4.98 -13.79 21.64
C PHE A 415 -4.39 -13.09 20.40
N ARG A 416 -3.86 -13.83 19.44
CA ARG A 416 -3.33 -13.28 18.19
C ARG A 416 -4.41 -12.89 17.18
N SER A 417 -5.52 -13.63 17.07
CA SER A 417 -6.66 -13.23 16.22
C SER A 417 -7.36 -11.97 16.73
N ASP A 418 -7.38 -11.78 18.05
CA ASP A 418 -7.93 -10.61 18.72
C ASP A 418 -6.95 -9.42 18.71
N THR A 419 -5.71 -9.64 18.26
CA THR A 419 -4.70 -8.59 18.17
C THR A 419 -4.98 -7.67 16.98
N ILE A 420 -5.08 -6.38 17.27
CA ILE A 420 -5.24 -5.32 16.28
C ILE A 420 -4.03 -4.38 16.29
N CYS A 421 -3.72 -3.84 15.12
CA CYS A 421 -2.81 -2.70 14.94
C CYS A 421 -3.63 -1.59 14.30
N LEU A 422 -3.90 -0.52 15.05
CA LEU A 422 -4.78 0.57 14.60
C LEU A 422 -4.07 1.62 13.74
N ASP A 423 -2.77 1.81 13.96
CA ASP A 423 -1.97 2.82 13.27
C ASP A 423 -0.52 2.34 13.10
N MET A 424 0.13 2.78 12.03
CA MET A 424 1.53 2.47 11.72
C MET A 424 2.22 3.67 11.04
N PRO A 425 2.37 4.78 11.78
CA PRO A 425 2.92 6.01 11.24
C PRO A 425 4.36 5.85 10.75
N VAL A 426 4.73 6.68 9.77
CA VAL A 426 6.14 6.83 9.38
C VAL A 426 6.93 7.50 10.53
N VAL A 427 8.11 6.97 10.83
CA VAL A 427 8.99 7.44 11.91
C VAL A 427 10.38 7.88 11.44
N THR A 428 10.70 7.71 10.15
CA THR A 428 12.00 8.09 9.57
C THR A 428 11.84 8.75 8.20
N SER A 429 12.67 9.76 7.92
CA SER A 429 12.83 10.39 6.61
C SER A 429 14.30 10.39 6.16
N PRO A 430 14.56 10.11 4.86
CA PRO A 430 13.61 9.70 3.83
C PRO A 430 13.08 8.26 4.07
N PRO A 431 11.89 7.90 3.53
CA PRO A 431 11.36 6.55 3.67
C PRO A 431 12.28 5.53 2.99
N LEU A 432 12.26 4.29 3.48
CA LEU A 432 13.13 3.23 2.95
C LEU A 432 12.66 2.75 1.57
N ASN A 433 13.59 2.47 0.65
CA ASN A 433 13.28 1.84 -0.63
C ASN A 433 12.98 0.34 -0.48
N HIS A 434 13.63 -0.30 0.49
CA HIS A 434 13.49 -1.72 0.78
C HIS A 434 13.25 -1.87 2.28
N PHE A 435 12.11 -2.46 2.64
CA PHE A 435 11.73 -2.70 4.03
C PHE A 435 11.11 -4.09 4.18
N HIS A 436 11.32 -4.68 5.34
CA HIS A 436 10.66 -5.87 5.83
C HIS A 436 9.58 -5.45 6.80
N THR A 437 8.39 -6.01 6.65
CA THR A 437 7.32 -5.86 7.65
C THR A 437 7.50 -6.96 8.68
N GLU A 438 7.69 -6.58 9.94
CA GLU A 438 7.85 -7.55 11.02
C GLU A 438 6.78 -7.33 12.09
N ARG A 439 6.40 -8.42 12.77
CA ARG A 439 5.49 -8.41 13.92
C ARG A 439 6.14 -9.18 15.05
N VAL A 440 6.34 -8.52 16.19
CA VAL A 440 6.95 -9.13 17.37
C VAL A 440 5.98 -9.06 18.53
N PHE A 441 5.58 -10.23 19.02
CA PHE A 441 4.73 -10.38 20.20
C PHE A 441 5.61 -10.50 21.45
N TRP A 442 5.59 -9.49 22.31
CA TRP A 442 6.23 -9.52 23.62
C TRP A 442 5.51 -10.47 24.57
N VAL A 443 4.18 -10.54 24.46
CA VAL A 443 3.30 -11.44 25.20
C VAL A 443 2.53 -12.30 24.20
N ARG A 444 2.42 -13.61 24.44
CA ARG A 444 1.77 -14.56 23.53
C ARG A 444 0.39 -15.00 24.03
N ASN A 445 0.17 -15.01 25.34
CA ASN A 445 -1.11 -15.33 25.95
C ASN A 445 -1.32 -14.61 27.29
N TRP A 446 -2.56 -14.63 27.79
CA TRP A 446 -2.91 -14.03 29.09
C TRP A 446 -2.26 -14.76 30.26
N SER A 447 -1.91 -16.04 30.14
CA SER A 447 -1.18 -16.75 31.19
C SER A 447 0.26 -16.21 31.37
N GLU A 448 0.96 -15.85 30.30
CA GLU A 448 2.27 -15.18 30.27
C GLU A 448 2.17 -13.74 30.81
N TYR A 449 1.08 -13.04 30.47
CA TYR A 449 0.76 -11.72 31.04
C TYR A 449 0.43 -11.79 32.54
N ASN A 450 -0.36 -12.79 32.97
CA ASN A 450 -0.88 -12.98 34.32
C ASN A 450 0.10 -13.71 35.24
N ALA A 451 1.13 -14.36 34.70
CA ALA A 451 2.29 -14.89 35.43
C ALA A 451 3.17 -13.78 36.03
N ARG A 452 2.55 -12.66 36.47
CA ARG A 452 3.05 -11.43 37.09
C ARG A 452 3.96 -11.64 38.31
N ASN A 453 4.50 -12.82 38.55
CA ASN A 453 5.50 -13.10 39.58
C ASN A 453 6.95 -12.82 39.11
N GLY A 454 7.17 -12.48 37.83
CA GLY A 454 8.47 -12.06 37.30
C GLY A 454 8.49 -10.57 36.92
N ASP A 455 9.62 -9.89 37.15
CA ASP A 455 9.84 -8.53 36.65
C ASP A 455 10.28 -8.60 35.18
N PHE A 456 9.69 -7.76 34.32
CA PHE A 456 10.10 -7.62 32.93
C PHE A 456 11.20 -6.56 32.81
N THR A 457 12.08 -6.72 31.83
CA THR A 457 13.05 -5.68 31.47
C THR A 457 12.76 -5.23 30.05
N PHE A 458 12.46 -3.94 29.87
CA PHE A 458 12.33 -3.32 28.55
C PHE A 458 13.68 -2.77 28.10
N ASN A 459 14.11 -3.16 26.91
CA ASN A 459 15.41 -2.82 26.33
C ASN A 459 15.22 -1.96 25.08
N THR A 460 16.00 -0.90 24.98
CA THR A 460 16.15 -0.06 23.78
C THR A 460 17.56 -0.22 23.24
N PHE A 461 17.68 -0.34 21.92
CA PHE A 461 18.93 -0.60 21.22
C PHE A 461 19.28 0.55 20.28
N TRP A 462 20.53 1.01 20.34
CA TRP A 462 20.97 2.25 19.71
C TRP A 462 22.27 2.06 18.93
N LYS A 463 22.30 2.53 17.68
CA LYS A 463 23.51 2.61 16.85
C LYS A 463 23.91 4.08 16.70
N GLY A 464 24.83 4.55 17.55
CA GLY A 464 25.07 5.99 17.71
C GLY A 464 23.87 6.65 18.37
N GLU A 465 23.26 7.63 17.71
CA GLU A 465 22.04 8.33 18.17
C GLU A 465 20.75 7.75 17.57
N ASP A 466 20.85 6.82 16.61
CA ASP A 466 19.69 6.22 15.94
C ASP A 466 19.12 5.05 16.77
N LEU A 467 17.81 5.07 17.04
CA LEU A 467 17.09 3.92 17.60
C LEU A 467 16.95 2.81 16.55
N VAL A 468 17.45 1.60 16.86
CA VAL A 468 17.49 0.47 15.91
C VAL A 468 16.74 -0.77 16.38
N GLY A 469 16.39 -0.85 17.66
CA GLY A 469 15.72 -2.01 18.24
C GLY A 469 14.94 -1.70 19.51
N LEU A 470 13.85 -2.44 19.72
CA LEU A 470 13.03 -2.40 20.94
C LEU A 470 12.71 -3.82 21.38
N GLY A 471 12.92 -4.18 22.64
CA GLY A 471 12.66 -5.55 23.09
C GLY A 471 12.24 -5.66 24.54
N VAL A 472 11.61 -6.79 24.86
CA VAL A 472 11.25 -7.16 26.23
C VAL A 472 11.94 -8.47 26.60
N VAL A 473 12.54 -8.50 27.79
CA VAL A 473 13.10 -9.70 28.41
C VAL A 473 12.22 -10.08 29.60
N MET A 474 11.79 -11.34 29.63
CA MET A 474 11.20 -11.93 30.82
C MET A 474 12.31 -12.53 31.68
N ASN A 475 12.46 -12.03 32.91
CA ASN A 475 13.41 -12.62 33.85
C ASN A 475 12.80 -13.91 34.44
N SER A 476 12.96 -15.02 33.72
CA SER A 476 12.60 -16.37 34.21
C SER A 476 13.84 -17.24 34.33
N ASP A 477 13.89 -18.10 35.36
CA ASP A 477 15.08 -18.87 35.76
C ASP A 477 15.54 -19.93 34.73
N GLN A 478 14.81 -20.19 33.64
CA GLN A 478 15.07 -21.35 32.76
C GLN A 478 15.58 -21.05 31.35
N ASP A 479 15.41 -19.84 30.80
CA ASP A 479 16.03 -19.37 29.54
C ASP A 479 15.57 -17.92 29.28
N PRO A 480 16.40 -16.88 29.49
CA PRO A 480 15.98 -15.49 29.26
C PRO A 480 15.86 -15.22 27.75
N ARG A 481 14.73 -15.59 27.15
CA ARG A 481 14.45 -15.29 25.74
C ARG A 481 14.12 -13.82 25.57
N GLN A 482 15.04 -13.08 24.98
CA GLN A 482 14.83 -11.70 24.58
C GLN A 482 13.98 -11.67 23.30
N LYS A 483 12.85 -10.93 23.35
CA LYS A 483 12.00 -10.73 22.18
C LYS A 483 12.22 -9.31 21.66
N VAL A 484 13.01 -9.17 20.60
CA VAL A 484 13.39 -7.88 20.01
C VAL A 484 12.66 -7.65 18.69
N PHE A 485 12.23 -6.42 18.48
CA PHE A 485 11.81 -5.87 17.21
C PHE A 485 12.94 -4.97 16.69
N GLY A 486 13.49 -5.27 15.51
CA GLY A 486 14.66 -4.58 14.95
C GLY A 486 16.00 -5.24 15.29
N LEU A 487 17.08 -4.46 15.28
CA LEU A 487 18.43 -4.94 15.58
C LEU A 487 18.64 -5.16 17.09
N ASP A 488 19.31 -6.26 17.43
CA ASP A 488 19.73 -6.56 18.80
C ASP A 488 21.24 -6.34 19.01
N ASN A 489 21.77 -6.79 20.15
CA ASN A 489 23.18 -6.72 20.51
C ASN A 489 23.97 -8.02 20.20
N HIS A 490 23.34 -8.99 19.53
CA HIS A 490 23.93 -10.28 19.16
C HIS A 490 24.35 -10.36 17.68
N ASP A 491 23.94 -9.39 16.86
CA ASP A 491 24.45 -9.21 15.48
C ASP A 491 25.94 -8.78 15.50
N GLU A 492 26.87 -9.74 15.65
CA GLU A 492 28.33 -9.53 15.76
C GLU A 492 28.98 -8.88 14.52
N ASP A 493 28.31 -8.92 13.37
CA ASP A 493 28.84 -8.41 12.09
C ASP A 493 28.62 -6.89 11.88
N VAL A 494 27.94 -6.18 12.80
CA VAL A 494 27.57 -4.78 12.60
C VAL A 494 28.53 -3.82 13.32
N ILE A 495 29.38 -3.13 12.56
CA ILE A 495 30.21 -2.01 13.05
C ILE A 495 29.52 -0.67 12.71
N PRO A 496 29.42 0.31 13.63
CA PRO A 496 29.74 0.27 15.06
C PRO A 496 28.76 -0.55 15.93
N ALA A 497 29.24 -0.98 17.11
CA ALA A 497 28.52 -1.80 18.08
C ALA A 497 27.23 -1.13 18.60
N VAL A 498 26.18 -1.92 18.73
CA VAL A 498 24.87 -1.52 19.26
C VAL A 498 24.95 -1.36 20.79
N THR A 499 24.45 -0.23 21.31
CA THR A 499 24.36 0.03 22.75
C THR A 499 22.95 -0.25 23.28
N VAL A 500 22.86 -0.84 24.48
CA VAL A 500 21.58 -1.22 25.10
C VAL A 500 21.30 -0.36 26.33
N LYS A 501 20.09 0.20 26.42
CA LYS A 501 19.58 0.87 27.62
C LYS A 501 18.31 0.16 28.09
N SER A 502 18.14 -0.02 29.40
CA SER A 502 17.12 -0.91 29.96
C SER A 502 16.30 -0.27 31.09
N MET A 503 14.98 -0.46 31.08
CA MET A 503 14.04 -0.18 32.17
C MET A 503 13.58 -1.48 32.81
N ARG A 504 13.45 -1.53 34.14
CA ARG A 504 12.73 -2.61 34.84
C ARG A 504 11.26 -2.25 35.00
N ILE A 505 10.38 -3.13 34.52
CA ILE A 505 8.93 -3.05 34.69
C ILE A 505 8.56 -3.98 35.84
N GLY A 506 8.14 -3.38 36.95
CA GLY A 506 7.83 -4.11 38.17
C GLY A 506 6.52 -4.89 38.11
N GLN A 507 6.33 -5.81 39.05
CA GLN A 507 5.10 -6.57 39.23
C GLN A 507 3.83 -5.68 39.22
N GLY A 508 2.91 -5.99 38.29
CA GLY A 508 1.63 -5.30 38.14
C GLY A 508 1.70 -4.00 37.33
N ASP A 509 2.88 -3.63 36.82
CA ASP A 509 3.05 -2.54 35.87
C ASP A 509 3.24 -3.09 34.45
N TRP A 510 2.82 -2.32 33.45
CA TRP A 510 2.93 -2.69 32.05
C TRP A 510 2.97 -1.47 31.13
N ILE A 511 3.55 -1.63 29.94
CA ILE A 511 3.68 -0.57 28.94
C ILE A 511 2.29 -0.21 28.38
N THR A 512 1.94 1.07 28.42
CA THR A 512 0.70 1.63 27.87
C THR A 512 0.94 2.49 26.63
N GLY A 513 2.18 2.82 26.31
CA GLY A 513 2.51 3.53 25.08
C GLY A 513 3.94 4.05 25.06
N PHE A 514 4.24 4.76 23.97
CA PHE A 514 5.52 5.43 23.74
C PHE A 514 5.29 6.88 23.33
N ILE A 515 6.24 7.75 23.66
CA ILE A 515 6.37 9.06 23.00
C ILE A 515 7.68 9.02 22.22
N LEU A 516 7.58 9.19 20.90
CA LEU A 516 8.71 9.21 19.99
C LEU A 516 9.20 10.65 19.79
N TYR A 517 10.51 10.84 19.70
CA TYR A 517 11.15 12.13 19.53
C TYR A 517 12.09 12.12 18.34
N TRP A 518 12.03 13.18 17.53
CA TRP A 518 12.95 13.44 16.43
C TRP A 518 13.12 14.95 16.20
N PRO A 519 14.21 15.38 15.56
CA PRO A 519 14.47 16.81 15.35
C PRO A 519 13.44 17.42 14.40
N ASP A 520 13.06 18.69 14.63
CA ASP A 520 12.18 19.41 13.71
C ASP A 520 12.74 19.43 12.29
N THR A 521 11.92 18.93 11.37
CA THR A 521 12.28 18.74 9.96
C THR A 521 11.90 19.95 9.10
N SER A 522 11.37 21.03 9.71
CA SER A 522 11.04 22.29 9.02
C SER A 522 12.23 22.86 8.20
N ASP A 523 13.47 22.56 8.62
CA ASP A 523 14.74 22.90 7.94
C ASP A 523 15.29 21.82 6.98
N GLY A 524 14.63 20.65 6.83
CA GLY A 524 15.12 19.52 6.03
C GLY A 524 15.39 19.86 4.54
N TRP A 525 14.66 20.83 3.99
CA TRP A 525 14.88 21.33 2.63
C TRP A 525 16.11 22.26 2.50
N ARG A 526 16.56 22.89 3.58
CA ARG A 526 17.77 23.74 3.56
C ARG A 526 19.05 22.91 3.50
N LYS A 527 19.00 21.62 3.88
CA LYS A 527 20.14 20.69 3.87
C LYS A 527 19.71 19.29 3.40
N PRO A 528 19.52 19.08 2.08
CA PRO A 528 19.25 17.75 1.55
C PRO A 528 20.39 16.79 1.93
N GLY A 529 20.06 15.71 2.65
CA GLY A 529 21.02 14.68 3.09
C GLY A 529 21.03 14.41 4.60
N ASN A 530 20.37 15.23 5.43
CA ASN A 530 20.20 14.92 6.86
C ASN A 530 19.18 13.80 7.05
N LYS A 531 19.64 12.70 7.65
CA LYS A 531 18.82 11.54 8.01
C LYS A 531 18.08 11.88 9.30
N ASN A 532 16.75 11.78 9.30
CA ASN A 532 15.92 12.06 10.48
C ASN A 532 15.19 10.78 10.89
N GLY A 533 15.60 10.18 12.00
CA GLY A 533 14.92 9.04 12.62
C GLY A 533 14.60 9.33 14.09
N VAL A 534 14.06 8.33 14.80
CA VAL A 534 13.78 8.43 16.23
C VAL A 534 15.10 8.56 17.01
N MET A 535 15.32 9.72 17.65
CA MET A 535 16.52 10.03 18.45
C MET A 535 16.30 9.83 19.95
N ALA A 536 15.05 9.90 20.39
CA ALA A 536 14.67 9.61 21.76
C ALA A 536 13.29 8.93 21.81
N ILE A 537 13.07 8.16 22.88
CA ILE A 537 11.81 7.48 23.16
C ILE A 537 11.52 7.52 24.67
N THR A 538 10.30 7.96 25.03
CA THR A 538 9.78 7.84 26.39
C THR A 538 8.83 6.66 26.46
N VAL A 539 9.07 5.74 27.38
CA VAL A 539 8.19 4.60 27.67
C VAL A 539 7.20 5.01 28.75
N LEU A 540 5.91 4.76 28.51
CA LEU A 540 4.83 5.02 29.46
C LEU A 540 4.32 3.72 30.04
N CYS A 541 4.17 3.66 31.37
CA CYS A 541 3.68 2.49 32.07
C CYS A 541 2.37 2.76 32.81
N SER A 542 1.59 1.70 33.06
CA SER A 542 0.28 1.74 33.71
C SER A 542 0.30 2.27 35.15
N SER A 543 1.43 2.16 35.84
CA SER A 543 1.67 2.72 37.17
C SER A 543 1.82 4.25 37.17
N GLY A 544 1.94 4.86 35.99
CA GLY A 544 2.37 6.25 35.81
C GLY A 544 3.90 6.42 35.76
N HIS A 545 4.67 5.34 35.89
CA HIS A 545 6.12 5.37 35.65
C HIS A 545 6.40 5.73 34.19
N LYS A 546 7.36 6.64 34.00
CA LYS A 546 7.85 7.05 32.68
C LYS A 546 9.37 7.17 32.72
N GLU A 547 10.04 6.69 31.69
CA GLU A 547 11.49 6.82 31.54
C GLU A 547 11.81 7.12 30.08
N THR A 548 12.84 7.94 29.87
CA THR A 548 13.21 8.42 28.55
C THR A 548 14.61 7.96 28.20
N PHE A 549 14.75 7.43 26.99
CA PHE A 549 15.99 6.93 26.41
C PHE A 549 16.35 7.74 25.17
N GLY A 550 17.65 7.93 24.95
CA GLY A 550 18.16 8.71 23.81
C GLY A 550 18.48 10.15 24.19
N ASP A 551 18.81 10.96 23.21
CA ASP A 551 19.19 12.37 23.39
C ASP A 551 18.01 13.26 22.97
N MET A 552 17.54 14.10 23.90
CA MET A 552 16.49 15.08 23.64
C MET A 552 17.10 16.46 23.46
N TYR A 553 16.63 17.19 22.45
CA TYR A 553 16.91 18.61 22.25
C TYR A 553 15.67 19.45 22.57
N ASN A 554 15.88 20.73 22.88
CA ASN A 554 14.82 21.63 23.33
C ASN A 554 13.70 21.86 22.28
N ASN A 555 13.93 21.53 21.00
CA ASN A 555 13.00 21.78 19.89
C ASN A 555 12.54 20.50 19.17
N ASP A 556 12.57 19.35 19.85
CA ASP A 556 12.17 18.09 19.22
C ASP A 556 10.67 17.98 18.97
N VAL A 557 10.33 17.35 17.85
CA VAL A 557 8.98 16.92 17.51
C VAL A 557 8.65 15.66 18.32
N LYS A 558 7.45 15.62 18.85
CA LYS A 558 6.94 14.55 19.72
C LYS A 558 5.74 13.88 19.06
N ARG A 559 5.73 12.55 19.00
CA ARG A 559 4.53 11.78 18.60
C ARG A 559 4.15 10.77 19.66
N PRO A 560 2.90 10.77 20.15
CA PRO A 560 2.40 9.72 21.01
C PRO A 560 2.04 8.47 20.19
N LEU A 561 2.36 7.30 20.72
CA LEU A 561 1.86 5.99 20.29
C LEU A 561 1.24 5.32 21.51
N LEU A 562 -0.08 5.43 21.66
CA LEU A 562 -0.80 5.04 22.89
C LEU A 562 -1.69 3.82 22.67
N SER A 563 -1.86 3.02 23.73
CA SER A 563 -2.89 1.98 23.77
C SER A 563 -4.28 2.59 23.91
N LYS A 564 -5.28 2.03 23.22
CA LYS A 564 -6.67 2.45 23.39
C LYS A 564 -7.24 2.02 24.75
N ASP A 565 -8.25 2.76 25.21
CA ASP A 565 -8.98 2.41 26.43
C ASP A 565 -9.54 0.98 26.33
N GLY A 566 -9.30 0.16 27.35
CA GLY A 566 -9.66 -1.26 27.39
C GLY A 566 -8.69 -2.21 26.69
N MET A 567 -7.66 -1.70 26.01
CA MET A 567 -6.68 -2.50 25.28
C MET A 567 -5.35 -2.59 26.03
N THR A 568 -4.66 -3.73 25.88
CA THR A 568 -3.31 -3.94 26.41
C THR A 568 -2.33 -4.11 25.25
N ILE A 569 -1.15 -3.48 25.34
CA ILE A 569 -0.08 -3.65 24.35
C ILE A 569 0.54 -5.04 24.52
N VAL A 570 0.59 -5.81 23.45
CA VAL A 570 1.11 -7.19 23.45
C VAL A 570 2.37 -7.33 22.60
N GLY A 571 2.70 -6.31 21.81
CA GLY A 571 3.86 -6.33 20.93
C GLY A 571 3.94 -5.11 20.01
N LEU A 572 4.81 -5.20 19.01
CA LEU A 572 5.04 -4.17 18.00
C LEU A 572 4.89 -4.75 16.59
N MET A 573 4.49 -3.89 15.67
CA MET A 573 4.51 -4.14 14.23
C MET A 573 5.19 -2.96 13.55
N GLY A 574 5.95 -3.19 12.50
CA GLY A 574 6.52 -2.08 11.76
C GLY A 574 7.34 -2.50 10.57
N HIS A 575 7.88 -1.50 9.89
CA HIS A 575 8.76 -1.66 8.75
C HIS A 575 10.21 -1.40 9.19
N TYR A 576 11.13 -2.30 8.86
CA TYR A 576 12.56 -2.13 9.10
C TYR A 576 13.36 -2.45 7.83
N GLY A 577 14.47 -1.76 7.55
CA GLY A 577 15.23 -2.02 6.32
C GLY A 577 16.45 -1.15 6.09
N MET A 578 17.04 -1.23 4.88
CA MET A 578 18.28 -0.54 4.49
C MET A 578 18.02 0.85 3.88
N ASP A 579 18.97 1.77 4.08
CA ASP A 579 18.89 3.13 3.55
C ASP A 579 19.10 3.22 2.03
N HIS A 580 18.77 4.38 1.44
CA HIS A 580 18.90 4.67 -0.01
C HIS A 580 20.31 4.49 -0.60
N PHE A 581 21.34 4.41 0.24
CA PHE A 581 22.73 4.38 -0.18
C PHE A 581 23.40 3.02 0.07
N GLY A 582 22.62 2.01 0.51
CA GLY A 582 23.14 0.68 0.79
C GLY A 582 24.09 0.63 2.00
N HIS A 583 24.04 1.61 2.91
CA HIS A 583 24.84 1.55 4.14
C HIS A 583 24.16 0.59 5.14
N GLU A 584 24.97 -0.23 5.82
CA GLU A 584 24.61 -1.26 6.80
C GLU A 584 24.01 -0.72 8.12
N GLY A 585 23.05 0.20 8.05
CA GLY A 585 22.27 0.66 9.19
C GLY A 585 20.81 0.32 8.96
N LYS A 586 20.35 -0.84 9.45
CA LYS A 586 18.92 -1.17 9.47
C LYS A 586 18.21 -0.14 10.37
N ARG A 587 17.16 0.51 9.87
CA ARG A 587 16.36 1.54 10.61
C ARG A 587 14.87 1.22 10.57
N PHE A 588 14.11 1.78 11.50
CA PHE A 588 12.65 1.76 11.46
C PHE A 588 12.13 2.77 10.42
N ASP A 589 11.30 2.33 9.49
CA ASP A 589 10.54 3.20 8.58
C ASP A 589 9.17 3.54 9.17
N ARG A 590 8.50 2.53 9.74
CA ARG A 590 7.19 2.65 10.38
C ARG A 590 7.14 1.86 11.68
N LEU A 591 6.36 2.34 12.63
CA LEU A 591 6.17 1.68 13.93
C LEU A 591 4.71 1.75 14.36
N GLY A 592 4.14 0.62 14.78
CA GLY A 592 2.77 0.46 15.24
C GLY A 592 2.68 -0.48 16.45
N LEU A 593 1.60 -0.35 17.20
CA LEU A 593 1.36 -1.13 18.42
C LEU A 593 0.43 -2.31 18.14
N LEU A 594 0.82 -3.50 18.56
CA LEU A 594 -0.08 -4.66 18.62
C LEU A 594 -0.83 -4.61 19.95
N GLN A 595 -2.17 -4.60 19.89
CA GLN A 595 -3.03 -4.42 21.07
C GLN A 595 -4.15 -5.47 21.10
N VAL A 596 -4.50 -5.96 22.29
CA VAL A 596 -5.59 -6.94 22.51
C VAL A 596 -6.53 -6.43 23.61
N PRO A 597 -7.87 -6.64 23.52
CA PRO A 597 -8.81 -6.30 24.59
C PRO A 597 -8.50 -7.11 25.86
N ALA A 598 -8.35 -6.45 27.01
CA ALA A 598 -8.01 -7.16 28.26
C ALA A 598 -9.23 -7.90 28.85
N PRO A 599 -9.12 -9.18 29.24
CA PRO A 599 -10.25 -9.98 29.71
C PRO A 599 -10.79 -9.55 31.09
N ASP A 600 -9.98 -8.90 31.94
CA ASP A 600 -10.29 -8.66 33.36
C ASP A 600 -10.07 -7.22 33.88
N VAL A 601 -10.31 -6.17 33.07
CA VAL A 601 -10.18 -4.78 33.57
C VAL A 601 -11.53 -4.20 33.99
N ASN A 602 -11.86 -4.44 35.25
CA ASN A 602 -12.82 -3.62 35.98
C ASN A 602 -12.14 -2.26 36.23
N TYR A 603 -12.41 -1.25 35.38
CA TYR A 603 -11.88 0.11 35.55
C TYR A 603 -12.45 0.73 36.83
N GLY A 604 -11.81 0.43 37.96
CA GLY A 604 -11.98 1.19 39.18
C GLY A 604 -11.42 2.60 38.97
N SER A 605 -12.33 3.58 38.91
CA SER A 605 -12.05 5.00 39.13
C SER A 605 -11.34 5.78 38.00
N ARG A 606 -11.88 5.74 36.78
CA ARG A 606 -11.83 6.90 35.86
C ARG A 606 -13.28 7.40 35.69
N PRO A 607 -13.58 8.71 35.78
CA PRO A 607 -14.95 9.19 35.60
C PRO A 607 -15.45 8.78 34.22
N GLN A 608 -16.58 8.07 34.19
CA GLN A 608 -17.29 7.66 32.98
C GLN A 608 -17.45 8.85 32.04
N MET A 609 -16.73 8.84 30.91
CA MET A 609 -17.17 9.55 29.72
C MET A 609 -18.10 8.62 28.92
N VAL A 610 -19.08 9.26 28.31
CA VAL A 610 -20.38 8.71 27.91
C VAL A 610 -20.27 7.50 27.00
N THR A 611 -21.08 6.49 27.33
CA THR A 611 -21.33 5.26 26.58
C THR A 611 -22.08 5.52 25.28
N SER A 612 -21.53 5.07 24.15
CA SER A 612 -22.31 4.52 23.04
C SER A 612 -21.51 3.40 22.38
N ALA A 613 -22.01 2.17 22.48
CA ALA A 613 -21.36 0.92 22.10
C ALA A 613 -21.40 0.64 20.58
N GLU A 614 -21.14 1.65 19.76
CA GLU A 614 -21.03 1.54 18.30
C GLU A 614 -19.81 2.34 17.83
N ASN A 615 -18.70 1.65 17.57
CA ASN A 615 -17.49 2.03 16.82
C ASN A 615 -16.22 1.55 17.54
N THR A 616 -15.58 0.50 17.01
CA THR A 616 -14.15 0.24 17.20
C THR A 616 -13.40 1.42 16.57
N THR A 617 -13.09 2.43 17.39
CA THR A 617 -12.66 3.77 16.92
C THR A 617 -11.17 3.83 16.61
N MET A 618 -10.85 4.38 15.43
CA MET A 618 -9.51 4.78 15.01
C MET A 618 -8.81 5.69 16.04
N PRO A 619 -7.47 5.88 15.98
CA PRO A 619 -6.78 6.92 16.74
C PRO A 619 -7.48 8.27 16.60
N THR A 620 -7.54 9.05 17.68
CA THR A 620 -8.00 10.43 17.56
C THR A 620 -6.98 11.22 16.74
N TRP A 621 -7.41 12.29 16.08
CA TRP A 621 -6.50 13.18 15.36
C TRP A 621 -5.34 13.68 16.25
N ALA A 622 -5.59 13.88 17.54
CA ALA A 622 -4.55 14.31 18.47
C ALA A 622 -3.48 13.24 18.71
N GLU A 623 -3.86 11.97 18.66
CA GLU A 623 -2.95 10.82 18.81
C GLU A 623 -2.16 10.54 17.53
N SER A 624 -2.71 10.80 16.34
CA SER A 624 -2.01 10.54 15.07
C SER A 624 -1.04 11.64 14.65
N MET A 625 -1.18 12.87 15.16
CA MET A 625 -0.32 14.00 14.78
C MET A 625 1.06 13.98 15.45
N ALA A 626 2.07 14.48 14.74
CA ALA A 626 3.36 14.80 15.30
C ALA A 626 3.34 16.27 15.79
N TRP A 627 3.69 16.49 17.05
CA TRP A 627 3.50 17.77 17.74
C TRP A 627 4.83 18.44 18.06
N MET A 628 4.89 19.76 18.01
CA MET A 628 6.04 20.49 18.54
C MET A 628 6.14 20.40 20.06
N HIS A 629 7.34 20.60 20.61
CA HIS A 629 7.61 20.52 22.04
C HIS A 629 6.58 21.28 22.91
N ASP A 630 6.19 22.49 22.52
CA ASP A 630 5.27 23.37 23.27
C ASP A 630 3.86 22.80 23.44
N CYS A 631 3.53 21.72 22.72
CA CYS A 631 2.20 21.11 22.72
C CYS A 631 1.95 20.16 23.90
N THR A 632 2.99 19.82 24.69
CA THR A 632 2.84 18.95 25.86
C THR A 632 2.50 19.70 27.14
N ASP A 633 2.75 21.01 27.18
CA ASP A 633 2.58 21.85 28.38
C ASP A 633 1.63 23.03 28.15
N ILE A 634 0.72 22.87 27.18
CA ILE A 634 -0.15 23.93 26.68
C ILE A 634 -0.91 24.61 27.80
N PHE A 635 -1.45 23.87 28.78
CA PHE A 635 -2.32 24.44 29.81
C PHE A 635 -1.59 24.84 31.10
N THR A 636 -0.25 24.80 31.13
CA THR A 636 0.51 25.16 32.34
C THR A 636 0.31 26.62 32.74
N ASP A 637 -0.14 26.84 33.98
CA ASP A 637 -0.20 28.16 34.59
C ASP A 637 1.16 28.46 35.22
N SER A 638 2.05 29.15 34.50
CA SER A 638 3.39 29.52 35.00
C SER A 638 3.36 30.56 36.13
N SER A 639 2.20 30.83 36.74
CA SER A 639 2.01 31.91 37.72
C SER A 639 1.49 31.44 39.09
N ARG A 640 1.95 30.31 39.63
CA ARG A 640 1.76 30.00 41.07
C ARG A 640 3.03 29.48 41.74
N LEU A 641 4.01 30.37 41.88
CA LEU A 641 4.94 30.31 43.01
C LEU A 641 4.19 30.70 44.30
N SER A 642 4.20 29.78 45.26
CA SER A 642 3.91 29.96 46.70
C SER A 642 2.56 30.57 47.12
N SER A 643 1.67 29.73 47.66
CA SER A 643 1.16 29.93 49.03
C SER A 643 0.35 28.71 49.46
N SER A 644 0.77 28.10 50.56
CA SER A 644 -0.07 27.20 51.36
C SER A 644 -1.27 27.96 51.93
N ASP A 645 -2.31 27.18 52.26
CA ASP A 645 -3.42 27.53 53.17
C ASP A 645 -4.69 28.12 52.55
N ALA A 646 -5.66 27.24 52.21
CA ALA A 646 -7.06 27.39 52.62
C ALA A 646 -7.91 26.14 52.25
N PRO A 647 -8.99 25.84 53.01
CA PRO A 647 -9.62 24.53 53.03
C PRO A 647 -10.75 24.35 52.00
N SER A 648 -10.96 23.09 51.66
CA SER A 648 -11.95 22.49 50.78
C SER A 648 -13.40 22.97 50.94
N THR A 649 -14.02 23.36 49.83
CA THR A 649 -15.45 23.14 49.57
C THR A 649 -15.60 22.42 48.22
N PRO A 650 -16.47 21.40 48.11
CA PRO A 650 -16.73 20.70 46.85
C PRO A 650 -17.84 21.43 46.08
N PHE A 651 -17.74 21.38 44.75
CA PHE A 651 -18.56 22.06 43.72
C PHE A 651 -17.99 23.40 43.24
N THR A 652 -17.90 23.51 41.90
CA THR A 652 -17.25 24.55 41.07
C THR A 652 -15.73 24.70 41.21
N ARG A 653 -14.98 23.82 40.53
CA ARG A 653 -13.59 24.10 40.12
C ARG A 653 -13.55 24.01 38.59
N ALA A 654 -13.34 25.14 37.91
CA ALA A 654 -12.96 25.13 36.50
C ALA A 654 -11.73 24.20 36.38
N GLN A 655 -11.85 23.13 35.59
CA GLN A 655 -10.76 22.18 35.41
C GLN A 655 -9.63 22.89 34.68
N SER A 656 -8.62 23.35 35.42
CA SER A 656 -7.37 23.81 34.85
C SER A 656 -6.57 22.57 34.41
N TYR A 657 -6.42 22.36 33.11
CA TYR A 657 -5.69 21.23 32.51
C TYR A 657 -4.15 21.37 32.60
N SER A 658 -3.65 22.10 33.61
CA SER A 658 -2.24 22.47 33.72
C SER A 658 -1.29 21.28 33.69
N GLY A 659 -0.39 21.24 32.69
CA GLY A 659 0.64 20.20 32.51
C GLY A 659 0.15 18.94 31.80
N VAL A 660 -1.02 18.97 31.16
CA VAL A 660 -1.57 17.86 30.38
C VAL A 660 -1.21 18.03 28.90
N PRO A 661 -0.62 17.02 28.23
CA PRO A 661 -0.36 17.05 26.79
C PRO A 661 -1.64 17.21 25.97
N ILE A 662 -1.54 17.83 24.79
CA ILE A 662 -2.71 18.10 23.94
C ILE A 662 -3.56 16.85 23.62
N TRP A 663 -2.92 15.69 23.46
CA TRP A 663 -3.59 14.41 23.19
C TRP A 663 -4.28 13.80 24.42
N ASP A 664 -4.00 14.29 25.62
CA ASP A 664 -4.62 13.86 26.88
C ASP A 664 -5.70 14.85 27.37
N VAL A 665 -5.98 15.92 26.63
CA VAL A 665 -7.00 16.92 27.01
C VAL A 665 -8.40 16.36 26.78
N PRO A 666 -9.21 16.15 27.83
CA PRO A 666 -10.54 15.58 27.67
C PRO A 666 -11.47 16.58 26.97
N ASN A 667 -12.32 16.07 26.07
CA ASN A 667 -13.27 16.86 25.26
C ASN A 667 -12.62 17.84 24.27
N LEU A 668 -11.31 17.75 24.00
CA LEU A 668 -10.70 18.52 22.92
C LEU A 668 -11.15 17.96 21.57
N HIS A 669 -11.83 18.78 20.78
CA HIS A 669 -12.20 18.44 19.42
C HIS A 669 -11.24 19.10 18.43
N ILE A 670 -10.67 18.27 17.54
CA ILE A 670 -9.85 18.70 16.42
C ILE A 670 -10.63 18.41 15.14
N GLN A 671 -10.99 19.46 14.40
CA GLN A 671 -11.70 19.34 13.13
C GLN A 671 -10.77 19.73 11.97
N GLN A 672 -10.67 18.86 10.97
CA GLN A 672 -9.93 19.10 9.73
C GLN A 672 -10.89 19.33 8.55
N PRO A 673 -10.46 20.06 7.51
CA PRO A 673 -11.18 20.11 6.25
C PRO A 673 -11.20 18.73 5.58
N SER A 674 -12.22 18.48 4.77
CA SER A 674 -12.29 17.28 3.94
C SER A 674 -11.18 17.29 2.90
N THR A 675 -10.30 16.28 2.94
CA THR A 675 -9.18 16.09 2.00
C THR A 675 -9.38 14.84 1.16
N TYR A 676 -8.92 14.89 -0.08
CA TYR A 676 -8.71 13.70 -0.92
C TYR A 676 -7.25 13.28 -0.75
N ALA A 677 -6.92 11.99 -0.76
CA ALA A 677 -5.53 11.56 -0.61
C ALA A 677 -4.71 12.01 -1.84
N VAL A 678 -3.64 12.79 -1.62
CA VAL A 678 -2.64 13.10 -2.65
C VAL A 678 -1.25 12.83 -2.07
N SER A 679 -0.44 12.08 -2.82
CA SER A 679 0.95 11.77 -2.51
C SER A 679 1.82 13.04 -2.60
N ASN A 680 2.26 13.58 -1.46
CA ASN A 680 3.39 14.50 -1.40
C ASN A 680 4.70 13.70 -1.25
N ASN A 681 5.82 14.27 -1.69
CA ASN A 681 7.16 13.67 -1.53
C ASN A 681 7.67 13.60 -0.07
N TYR A 682 6.90 14.15 0.89
CA TYR A 682 7.15 14.02 2.32
C TYR A 682 5.93 13.36 2.96
N PRO A 683 6.10 12.32 3.81
CA PRO A 683 5.00 11.76 4.58
C PRO A 683 4.43 12.85 5.49
N ASP A 684 3.13 13.15 5.38
CA ASP A 684 2.43 14.09 6.27
C ASP A 684 2.57 13.65 7.75
N ASP A 685 2.87 12.38 7.98
CA ASP A 685 3.17 11.79 9.29
C ASP A 685 4.39 12.41 9.99
N LEU A 686 5.40 12.89 9.28
CA LEU A 686 6.62 13.42 9.93
C LEU A 686 6.57 14.93 10.18
N VAL A 687 5.48 15.56 9.74
CA VAL A 687 5.31 17.01 9.76
C VAL A 687 4.87 17.47 11.15
N ALA A 688 5.61 18.42 11.72
CA ALA A 688 5.30 18.97 13.03
C ALA A 688 4.11 19.96 12.99
N TYR A 689 3.08 19.63 13.76
CA TYR A 689 1.90 20.45 13.97
C TYR A 689 2.11 21.43 15.14
N HIS A 690 1.72 22.68 14.90
CA HIS A 690 1.86 23.80 15.82
C HIS A 690 0.48 24.37 16.18
N PRO A 691 0.02 24.23 17.43
CA PRO A 691 -1.23 24.82 17.90
C PRO A 691 -1.03 26.29 18.29
N LEU A 692 -1.76 27.20 17.64
CA LEU A 692 -1.96 28.57 18.10
C LEU A 692 -3.26 28.63 18.91
N ILE A 693 -3.13 28.54 20.24
CA ILE A 693 -4.27 28.65 21.15
C ILE A 693 -4.42 30.10 21.60
N TRP A 694 -5.54 30.72 21.28
CA TRP A 694 -5.86 32.08 21.70
C TRP A 694 -6.76 32.13 22.94
N ALA A 695 -7.38 31.02 23.35
CA ALA A 695 -8.22 31.01 24.55
C ALA A 695 -8.26 29.64 25.25
N LYS A 696 -7.48 29.45 26.32
CA LYS A 696 -7.58 28.24 27.16
C LYS A 696 -8.78 28.24 28.10
N ASN A 697 -9.27 29.43 28.44
CA ASN A 697 -10.39 29.67 29.33
C ASN A 697 -11.07 30.99 28.95
N VAL A 698 -12.18 31.31 29.63
CA VAL A 698 -12.97 32.52 29.37
C VAL A 698 -12.18 33.81 29.66
N GLU A 699 -11.21 33.79 30.57
CA GLU A 699 -10.37 34.96 30.89
C GLU A 699 -9.41 35.27 29.74
N GLU A 700 -8.75 34.26 29.17
CA GLU A 700 -7.90 34.41 28.00
C GLU A 700 -8.71 34.84 26.77
N ALA A 701 -9.91 34.28 26.58
CA ALA A 701 -10.83 34.71 25.53
C ALA A 701 -11.16 36.21 25.64
N ARG A 702 -11.38 36.71 26.87
CA ARG A 702 -11.62 38.13 27.13
C ARG A 702 -10.37 38.99 26.98
N ALA A 703 -9.20 38.42 27.22
CA ALA A 703 -7.93 39.11 27.07
C ALA A 703 -7.44 39.19 25.62
N LEU A 704 -7.97 38.37 24.71
CA LEU A 704 -7.57 38.37 23.30
C LEU A 704 -7.82 39.73 22.65
N ARG A 705 -6.78 40.29 22.03
CA ARG A 705 -6.83 41.61 21.39
C ARG A 705 -6.61 41.58 19.90
N ARG A 706 -5.78 40.67 19.41
CA ARG A 706 -5.45 40.62 17.99
C ARG A 706 -4.98 39.24 17.58
N LEU A 707 -5.39 38.82 16.39
CA LEU A 707 -4.77 37.71 15.66
C LEU A 707 -4.08 38.27 14.41
N THR A 708 -2.84 37.86 14.19
CA THR A 708 -2.03 38.31 13.05
C THR A 708 -1.60 37.09 12.24
N GLY A 709 -1.86 37.10 10.92
CA GLY A 709 -1.27 36.16 9.97
C GLY A 709 -0.08 36.80 9.27
N TYR A 710 1.07 36.13 9.26
CA TYR A 710 2.24 36.57 8.49
C TYR A 710 2.16 36.00 7.08
N VAL A 711 1.75 36.84 6.14
CA VAL A 711 1.47 36.46 4.75
C VAL A 711 2.50 37.09 3.84
N ARG A 712 3.28 36.27 3.14
CA ARG A 712 4.26 36.76 2.17
C ARG A 712 3.85 36.44 0.75
N GLU A 713 4.17 37.34 -0.17
CA GLU A 713 4.13 37.07 -1.61
C GLU A 713 5.18 35.99 -1.92
N GLY A 714 4.63 34.84 -2.33
CA GLY A 714 5.21 33.54 -2.58
C GLY A 714 5.85 33.40 -3.94
N ASP A 715 5.18 32.58 -4.76
CA ASP A 715 5.52 32.24 -6.13
C ASP A 715 4.55 32.99 -7.09
N MET A 716 4.88 33.09 -8.39
CA MET A 716 3.94 33.58 -9.40
C MET A 716 3.18 32.40 -10.01
N ALA A 717 1.85 32.41 -9.95
CA ALA A 717 1.05 31.50 -10.75
C ALA A 717 0.88 32.08 -12.14
N SER A 718 1.21 31.30 -13.17
CA SER A 718 0.93 31.62 -14.56
C SER A 718 -0.10 30.64 -15.12
N GLY A 719 -0.97 31.13 -15.98
CA GLY A 719 -2.00 30.34 -16.64
C GLY A 719 -2.29 30.87 -18.04
N PHE A 720 -2.99 30.06 -18.83
CA PHE A 720 -3.38 30.42 -20.20
C PHE A 720 -4.89 30.25 -20.34
N GLU A 721 -5.60 31.36 -20.54
CA GLU A 721 -7.04 31.38 -20.66
C GLU A 721 -7.43 32.37 -21.77
N ASP A 722 -8.38 31.98 -22.63
CA ASP A 722 -8.84 32.79 -23.77
C ASP A 722 -7.73 33.36 -24.68
N GLY A 723 -6.66 32.59 -24.90
CA GLY A 723 -5.55 32.99 -25.76
C GLY A 723 -4.59 34.00 -25.13
N ARG A 724 -4.72 34.28 -23.82
CA ARG A 724 -3.84 35.19 -23.07
C ARG A 724 -3.20 34.48 -21.89
N THR A 725 -1.89 34.71 -21.73
CA THR A 725 -1.19 34.38 -20.50
C THR A 725 -1.56 35.38 -19.41
N TRP A 726 -1.91 34.87 -18.23
CA TRP A 726 -2.02 35.66 -17.02
C TRP A 726 -0.94 35.23 -16.03
N GLU A 727 -0.49 36.17 -15.22
CA GLU A 727 0.42 35.93 -14.11
C GLU A 727 -0.15 36.62 -12.86
N ARG A 728 -0.14 35.93 -11.71
CA ARG A 728 -0.58 36.51 -10.44
C ARG A 728 0.32 36.07 -9.28
N PRO A 729 0.63 36.96 -8.33
CA PRO A 729 1.37 36.59 -7.13
C PRO A 729 0.52 35.66 -6.24
N LEU A 730 1.14 34.60 -5.74
CA LEU A 730 0.54 33.72 -4.75
C LEU A 730 0.89 34.19 -3.35
N HIS A 731 -0.10 34.33 -2.48
CA HIS A 731 0.11 34.73 -1.09
C HIS A 731 0.20 33.49 -0.20
N HIS A 732 1.23 33.41 0.65
CA HIS A 732 1.49 32.23 1.49
C HIS A 732 1.51 32.63 2.97
N LEU A 733 0.72 31.91 3.77
CA LEU A 733 0.77 32.00 5.23
C LEU A 733 2.03 31.27 5.73
N CYS A 734 2.91 32.03 6.39
CA CYS A 734 4.20 31.55 6.90
C CYS A 734 4.27 31.54 8.44
N GLY A 735 3.29 32.15 9.12
CA GLY A 735 3.19 32.17 10.57
C GLY A 735 1.90 32.82 11.04
N ALA A 736 1.54 32.58 12.29
CA ALA A 736 0.37 33.19 12.92
C ALA A 736 0.65 33.52 14.39
N ARG A 737 0.04 34.60 14.89
CA ARG A 737 0.29 35.13 16.22
C ARG A 737 -1.00 35.58 16.90
N ALA A 738 -1.07 35.38 18.20
CA ALA A 738 -2.12 35.90 19.08
C ALA A 738 -1.51 36.87 20.11
N ASP A 739 -2.03 38.10 20.13
CA ASP A 739 -1.67 39.15 21.05
C ASP A 739 -2.81 39.40 22.05
N PHE A 740 -2.45 39.59 23.32
CA PHE A 740 -3.36 39.76 24.44
C PHE A 740 -3.28 41.18 25.01
N ALA A 741 -4.27 41.54 25.81
CA ALA A 741 -4.35 42.84 26.47
C ALA A 741 -3.10 43.08 27.34
N PRO A 742 -2.46 44.27 27.29
CA PRO A 742 -1.27 44.56 28.10
C PRO A 742 -1.50 44.42 29.61
N GLU A 743 -2.75 44.56 30.05
CA GLU A 743 -3.16 44.37 31.44
C GLU A 743 -3.25 42.90 31.84
N SER A 744 -3.28 41.97 30.87
CA SER A 744 -3.23 40.54 31.12
C SER A 744 -1.79 40.07 31.35
N THR A 745 -1.61 39.07 32.21
CA THR A 745 -0.31 38.42 32.43
C THR A 745 0.04 37.40 31.33
N ILE A 746 -0.76 37.34 30.26
CA ILE A 746 -0.67 36.33 29.22
C ILE A 746 0.39 36.76 28.20
N GLN A 747 1.39 35.92 28.00
CA GLN A 747 2.38 36.15 26.97
C GLN A 747 1.79 35.95 25.57
N ARG A 748 2.25 36.77 24.62
CA ARG A 748 2.04 36.59 23.18
C ARG A 748 2.37 35.16 22.78
N ARG A 749 1.55 34.57 21.90
CA ARG A 749 1.75 33.22 21.34
C ARG A 749 1.97 33.32 19.84
N CYS A 750 2.97 32.64 19.31
CA CYS A 750 3.37 32.72 17.91
C CYS A 750 3.73 31.33 17.38
N ILE A 751 3.39 31.04 16.13
CA ILE A 751 3.73 29.80 15.41
C ILE A 751 4.20 30.11 13.98
N GLY A 752 4.93 29.17 13.36
CA GLY A 752 5.52 29.35 12.02
C GLY A 752 6.90 30.00 12.06
N MET A 753 7.37 30.63 10.97
CA MET A 753 8.72 31.21 10.90
C MET A 753 9.01 32.12 12.10
N VAL A 754 9.82 31.61 13.03
CA VAL A 754 10.50 32.38 14.06
C VAL A 754 11.87 32.71 13.47
N GLU A 755 12.01 33.88 12.84
CA GLU A 755 13.35 34.38 12.51
C GLU A 755 14.12 34.50 13.82
N HIS A 756 15.17 33.70 13.95
CA HIS A 756 16.06 33.72 15.09
C HIS A 756 16.53 35.16 15.36
N GLU A 757 16.34 35.59 16.61
CA GLU A 757 16.98 36.73 17.27
C GLU A 757 16.54 38.16 16.92
N SER A 758 15.51 38.38 16.11
CA SER A 758 14.82 39.68 16.11
C SER A 758 13.32 39.54 15.91
N ASP A 759 12.54 40.08 16.84
CA ASP A 759 11.08 40.07 16.93
C ASP A 759 10.39 40.90 15.81
N GLN A 760 10.94 40.88 14.58
CA GLN A 760 10.59 41.79 13.49
C GLN A 760 10.00 41.04 12.29
N TRP A 761 8.82 40.46 12.49
CA TRP A 761 7.91 40.31 11.35
C TRP A 761 7.74 41.67 10.68
N GLN A 762 8.04 41.73 9.38
CA GLN A 762 7.86 42.96 8.62
C GLN A 762 6.38 43.31 8.62
N LEU A 763 6.05 44.50 9.13
CA LEU A 763 4.65 44.93 9.34
C LEU A 763 3.85 44.94 8.03
N GLU A 764 4.50 45.13 6.88
CA GLU A 764 3.88 45.09 5.55
C GLU A 764 3.35 43.71 5.15
N HIS A 765 3.82 42.65 5.81
CA HIS A 765 3.38 41.26 5.59
C HIS A 765 2.44 40.76 6.71
N CYS A 766 2.12 41.61 7.69
CA CYS A 766 1.22 41.26 8.78
C CYS A 766 -0.22 41.60 8.42
N VAL A 767 -1.09 40.59 8.41
CA VAL A 767 -2.53 40.75 8.18
C VAL A 767 -3.27 40.56 9.51
N ASP A 768 -3.72 41.68 10.08
CA ASP A 768 -4.29 41.74 11.42
C ASP A 768 -5.83 41.67 11.42
N ILE A 769 -6.37 41.00 12.45
CA ILE A 769 -7.74 41.21 12.92
C ILE A 769 -7.70 41.57 14.40
N ASP A 770 -8.12 42.79 14.73
CA ASP A 770 -8.34 43.18 16.12
C ASP A 770 -9.57 42.47 16.65
N ILE A 771 -9.57 42.02 17.91
CA ILE A 771 -10.66 41.32 18.59
C ILE A 771 -10.99 42.07 19.87
N ASP A 772 -12.27 42.41 20.08
CA ASP A 772 -12.73 43.01 21.33
C ASP A 772 -13.14 41.91 22.33
N GLY A 773 -12.15 41.14 22.80
CA GLY A 773 -12.38 40.05 23.74
C GLY A 773 -13.10 40.52 25.01
N ALA A 774 -12.73 41.68 25.54
CA ALA A 774 -13.33 42.26 26.75
C ALA A 774 -14.82 42.59 26.55
N GLY A 775 -15.20 43.01 25.34
CA GLY A 775 -16.60 43.22 24.94
C GLY A 775 -17.32 41.95 24.48
N GLY A 776 -16.73 40.76 24.66
CA GLY A 776 -17.35 39.48 24.33
C GLY A 776 -17.26 39.10 22.84
N GLU A 777 -16.36 39.71 22.09
CA GLU A 777 -16.10 39.29 20.72
C GLU A 777 -15.20 38.06 20.67
N MET A 778 -15.55 37.11 19.80
CA MET A 778 -14.85 35.84 19.67
C MET A 778 -14.91 35.31 18.24
N ILE A 779 -13.96 34.44 17.88
CA ILE A 779 -13.97 33.71 16.61
C ILE A 779 -15.05 32.63 16.68
N THR A 780 -15.97 32.63 15.72
CA THR A 780 -17.08 31.66 15.65
C THR A 780 -16.87 30.61 14.58
N SER A 781 -16.15 30.96 13.51
CA SER A 781 -15.84 30.02 12.44
C SER A 781 -14.52 30.37 11.77
N VAL A 782 -13.88 29.34 11.21
CA VAL A 782 -12.71 29.49 10.35
C VAL A 782 -12.99 28.74 9.07
N ALA A 783 -12.90 29.42 7.94
CA ALA A 783 -13.03 28.80 6.62
C ALA A 783 -11.65 28.60 5.98
N VAL A 784 -11.49 27.53 5.22
CA VAL A 784 -10.24 27.19 4.53
C VAL A 784 -10.52 26.83 3.08
N VAL A 785 -9.63 27.26 2.18
CA VAL A 785 -9.62 26.83 0.78
C VAL A 785 -8.57 25.73 0.61
N MET A 786 -9.02 24.56 0.16
CA MET A 786 -8.15 23.42 -0.15
C MET A 786 -8.04 23.27 -1.67
N GLU A 787 -6.82 23.34 -2.21
CA GLU A 787 -6.53 23.04 -3.62
C GLU A 787 -5.39 22.03 -3.70
N ARG A 788 -5.60 20.96 -4.47
CA ARG A 788 -4.63 19.84 -4.59
C ARG A 788 -4.16 19.36 -3.20
N CYS A 789 -5.13 19.25 -2.28
CA CYS A 789 -4.93 18.78 -0.91
C CYS A 789 -3.92 19.62 -0.13
N SER A 790 -3.95 20.94 -0.38
CA SER A 790 -3.12 21.92 0.31
C SER A 790 -3.91 23.17 0.64
N PRO A 791 -3.79 23.68 1.88
CA PRO A 791 -4.50 24.88 2.28
C PRO A 791 -3.86 26.11 1.60
N LYS A 792 -4.69 26.89 0.92
CA LYS A 792 -4.26 28.10 0.17
C LYS A 792 -4.56 29.39 0.90
N ALA A 793 -5.66 29.40 1.64
CA ALA A 793 -6.11 30.56 2.37
C ALA A 793 -6.96 30.15 3.58
N LEU A 794 -6.91 30.97 4.63
CA LEU A 794 -7.78 30.90 5.79
C LEU A 794 -8.62 32.17 5.87
N ARG A 795 -9.87 32.05 6.30
CA ARG A 795 -10.79 33.15 6.58
C ARG A 795 -11.31 33.00 8.00
N LEU A 796 -10.96 33.91 8.90
CA LEU A 796 -11.49 33.91 10.28
C LEU A 796 -12.71 34.82 10.35
N ILE A 797 -13.76 34.38 11.05
CA ILE A 797 -15.03 35.09 11.18
C ILE A 797 -15.39 35.23 12.65
N THR A 798 -15.75 36.44 13.09
CA THR A 798 -16.16 36.73 14.47
C THR A 798 -17.68 36.70 14.67
N ASN A 799 -18.13 36.57 15.92
CA ASN A 799 -19.55 36.71 16.29
C ASN A 799 -20.14 38.12 16.02
N ARG A 800 -19.30 39.10 15.65
CA ARG A 800 -19.72 40.44 15.21
C ARG A 800 -19.69 40.61 13.69
N GLY A 801 -19.46 39.53 12.93
CA GLY A 801 -19.42 39.53 11.48
C GLY A 801 -18.16 40.18 10.90
N ARG A 802 -17.08 40.31 11.69
CA ARG A 802 -15.79 40.77 11.16
C ARG A 802 -15.04 39.59 10.55
N GLU A 803 -14.37 39.85 9.44
CA GLU A 803 -13.64 38.83 8.69
C GLU A 803 -12.22 39.28 8.37
N VAL A 804 -11.29 38.32 8.32
CA VAL A 804 -9.93 38.52 7.82
C VAL A 804 -9.49 37.32 7.00
N TYR A 805 -8.67 37.58 5.98
CA TYR A 805 -8.17 36.57 5.05
C TYR A 805 -6.66 36.45 5.19
N TRP A 806 -6.17 35.24 5.40
CA TRP A 806 -4.75 34.92 5.44
C TRP A 806 -4.41 34.01 4.25
N GLY A 807 -3.62 34.50 3.29
CA GLY A 807 -3.27 33.79 2.05
C GLY A 807 -4.03 34.29 0.82
N GLU A 808 -4.36 33.41 -0.11
CA GLU A 808 -5.04 33.76 -1.37
C GLU A 808 -6.53 34.10 -1.15
N ALA A 809 -6.85 35.37 -0.88
CA ALA A 809 -8.22 35.82 -0.61
C ALA A 809 -9.18 35.76 -1.83
N ASP A 810 -8.64 35.88 -3.05
CA ASP A 810 -9.41 35.88 -4.31
C ASP A 810 -9.81 34.46 -4.75
N LYS A 811 -10.63 33.79 -3.93
CA LYS A 811 -11.15 32.44 -4.20
C LYS A 811 -12.67 32.45 -4.27
N PRO A 812 -13.30 31.68 -5.18
CA PRO A 812 -14.76 31.63 -5.31
C PRO A 812 -15.42 31.19 -4.00
N GLU A 813 -16.56 31.79 -3.64
CA GLU A 813 -17.23 31.52 -2.35
C GLU A 813 -17.55 30.02 -2.14
N GLY A 814 -17.88 29.29 -3.21
CA GLY A 814 -18.14 27.85 -3.15
C GLY A 814 -16.92 26.96 -2.87
N SER A 815 -15.70 27.51 -2.89
CA SER A 815 -14.46 26.76 -2.61
C SER A 815 -14.06 26.73 -1.14
N TRP A 816 -14.73 27.53 -0.30
CA TRP A 816 -14.43 27.66 1.12
C TRP A 816 -15.13 26.57 1.94
N GLN A 817 -14.36 25.78 2.67
CA GLN A 817 -14.88 24.86 3.67
C GLN A 817 -14.93 25.55 5.02
N VAL A 818 -16.14 25.75 5.57
CA VAL A 818 -16.33 26.44 6.86
C VAL A 818 -16.29 25.43 8.00
N LEU A 819 -15.39 25.64 8.96
CA LEU A 819 -15.28 24.87 10.19
C LEU A 819 -15.83 25.69 11.35
N MET A 820 -16.67 25.07 12.18
CA MET A 820 -17.34 25.70 13.31
C MET A 820 -17.21 24.82 14.55
N ALA A 821 -17.19 25.43 15.73
CA ALA A 821 -17.26 24.65 16.97
C ALA A 821 -18.61 23.89 17.04
N PRO A 822 -18.61 22.66 17.57
CA PRO A 822 -19.83 21.93 17.92
C PRO A 822 -20.74 22.74 18.86
N GLU A 823 -22.02 22.38 18.92
CA GLU A 823 -22.98 23.04 19.80
C GLU A 823 -22.55 22.95 21.27
N GLY A 824 -22.46 24.10 21.94
CA GLY A 824 -21.98 24.20 23.33
C GLY A 824 -20.47 24.37 23.49
N GLU A 825 -19.71 24.40 22.39
CA GLU A 825 -18.26 24.60 22.42
C GLU A 825 -17.83 25.95 21.84
N MET A 826 -16.58 26.32 22.13
CA MET A 826 -15.94 27.53 21.63
C MET A 826 -14.68 27.17 20.84
N LEU A 827 -14.43 27.88 19.73
CA LEU A 827 -13.16 27.81 19.02
C LEU A 827 -12.06 28.47 19.86
N ILE A 828 -11.08 27.66 20.28
CA ILE A 828 -10.00 28.09 21.18
C ILE A 828 -8.69 28.35 20.45
N GLY A 829 -8.57 27.89 19.21
CA GLY A 829 -7.33 27.98 18.45
C GLY A 829 -7.38 27.28 17.09
N ILE A 830 -6.24 27.30 16.42
CA ILE A 830 -5.97 26.58 15.18
C ILE A 830 -4.69 25.76 15.32
N VAL A 831 -4.57 24.70 14.54
CA VAL A 831 -3.33 23.92 14.39
C VAL A 831 -2.85 24.11 12.96
N LEU A 832 -1.59 24.53 12.81
CA LEU A 832 -0.93 24.70 11.51
C LEU A 832 0.30 23.83 11.42
N ALA A 833 0.59 23.38 10.21
CA ALA A 833 1.88 22.78 9.88
C ALA A 833 2.55 23.56 8.76
N PHE A 834 3.88 23.71 8.83
CA PHE A 834 4.69 24.49 7.89
C PHE A 834 5.83 23.65 7.29
N SER A 835 5.49 22.68 6.44
CA SER A 835 6.49 21.75 5.86
C SER A 835 6.75 21.92 4.36
N ARG A 836 5.97 22.75 3.66
CA ARG A 836 6.11 22.90 2.21
C ARG A 836 7.11 24.01 1.87
N PRO A 837 8.16 23.73 1.09
CA PRO A 837 9.10 24.76 0.69
C PRO A 837 8.43 25.77 -0.27
N SER A 838 8.87 27.03 -0.23
CA SER A 838 8.47 28.07 -1.18
C SER A 838 9.57 29.12 -1.31
N ALA A 839 9.52 29.93 -2.38
CA ALA A 839 10.55 30.91 -2.71
C ALA A 839 11.95 30.29 -2.81
N TRP A 840 12.17 29.58 -3.92
CA TRP A 840 13.50 29.13 -4.30
C TRP A 840 14.41 30.33 -4.51
N ASP A 841 15.56 30.33 -3.84
CA ASP A 841 16.64 31.28 -4.08
C ASP A 841 17.74 30.62 -4.90
N GLU A 842 17.97 31.16 -6.09
CA GLU A 842 19.00 30.70 -7.03
C GLU A 842 20.42 30.92 -6.50
N GLU A 843 20.64 31.92 -5.65
CA GLU A 843 21.98 32.24 -5.12
C GLU A 843 22.39 31.24 -4.04
N THR A 844 21.51 30.97 -3.07
CA THR A 844 21.76 29.98 -2.01
C THR A 844 21.42 28.55 -2.42
N LYS A 845 20.78 28.35 -3.59
CA LYS A 845 20.24 27.05 -4.04
C LYS A 845 19.39 26.36 -2.97
N SER A 846 18.58 27.16 -2.28
CA SER A 846 17.76 26.70 -1.17
C SER A 846 16.41 27.41 -1.17
N PHE A 847 15.43 26.82 -0.50
CA PHE A 847 14.15 27.50 -0.27
C PHE A 847 14.28 28.45 0.90
N LEU A 848 13.87 29.70 0.71
CA LEU A 848 13.99 30.73 1.72
C LEU A 848 13.05 30.50 2.91
N ARG A 849 11.89 29.86 2.68
CA ARG A 849 10.82 29.72 3.69
C ARG A 849 9.91 28.51 3.47
N SER A 850 9.25 28.10 4.54
CA SER A 850 8.18 27.10 4.52
C SER A 850 6.80 27.77 4.55
N LYS A 851 5.85 27.23 3.78
CA LYS A 851 4.45 27.64 3.73
C LYS A 851 3.55 26.60 4.39
N MET A 852 2.37 27.06 4.80
CA MET A 852 1.33 26.21 5.40
C MET A 852 1.05 24.98 4.51
N SER A 853 1.08 23.79 5.13
CA SER A 853 0.88 22.49 4.48
C SER A 853 -0.34 21.75 5.00
N SER A 854 -0.71 21.96 6.27
CA SER A 854 -1.89 21.35 6.90
C SER A 854 -2.56 22.34 7.87
N PHE A 855 -3.85 22.12 8.12
CA PHE A 855 -4.71 23.00 8.91
C PHE A 855 -5.77 22.21 9.68
N ALA A 856 -5.99 22.56 10.94
CA ALA A 856 -7.13 22.11 11.74
C ALA A 856 -7.62 23.23 12.68
N VAL A 857 -8.86 23.14 13.15
CA VAL A 857 -9.39 24.00 14.21
C VAL A 857 -9.52 23.22 15.53
N LEU A 858 -9.35 23.93 16.64
CA LEU A 858 -9.50 23.40 17.99
C LEU A 858 -10.75 23.98 18.66
N SER A 859 -11.59 23.12 19.24
CA SER A 859 -12.69 23.54 20.10
C SER A 859 -12.71 22.82 21.45
N LEU A 860 -13.23 23.52 22.46
CA LEU A 860 -13.47 22.98 23.79
C LEU A 860 -14.82 23.45 24.34
N PRO A 861 -15.49 22.65 25.18
CA PRO A 861 -16.60 23.12 26.01
C PRO A 861 -16.07 24.16 27.01
N MET A 862 -16.58 25.39 26.95
CA MET A 862 -16.27 26.42 27.94
C MET A 862 -17.34 26.38 29.03
N ALA A 863 -16.94 26.06 30.26
CA ALA A 863 -17.80 26.10 31.45
C ALA A 863 -17.77 27.47 32.14
#